data_AF-A0A7J6FIT0-F1
#
_entry.id   AF-A0A7J6FIT0-F1
#
_cell.length_a   1.000
_cell.length_b   1.000
_cell.length_c   1.000
_cell.angle_alpha   90.00
_cell.angle_beta   90.00
_cell.angle_gamma   90.00
#
_symmetry.space_group_name_H-M   'P 1'
#
loop_
_entity.id
_entity.type
_entity.pdbx_description
1 polymer ?
#
loop_
_entity_poly.entity_id
_entity_poly.type
_entity_poly.pdbx_seq_one_letter_code
_entity_poly.pdbx_strand_id
1 'polypeptide(L)'
;MWDPSLEGKFVPLNIDKRFILLRGSSGFYSYGIYEHLKDWPDFDIGETRITFKLRKDKFQYMAIADNRQRYMPLPDDRLPGRCQSLAYPEAALLVNPKLRELAGEVDDKYQYSCENKDNQVHGWICTNPPIGFWQITPSDEFRSGGPHKQNLTSHVGPTTLAMFLSAHYAGQDLVPKFRGGEPWKKVFGPVFIYLNSAPIGDDPFWLWEDAKIQLTYLWYINEDCISGRGAFVGLAPPGEAGSWQRECKDYQFWTRADEDGYFTIKNVCTGDYNLYAWVPGFVGDYRYDIPITINPGSCIETGNLVYEPARDGPTLWEIGIPDRSAAEFYVPDPDPKHINKLFVNHPDRFRQYGLWDRYTQLYPNDDLVYTVGVSDYTKDWFFAQIPRKKDDNTLEGTTWKINFKLNNVVRNGTYKLRVAVASATLAEIQVRFNDPKTRRPLFTTGLIGRDNSVARHGIHGLYWLYNIDVPGAQLVEGDNTLFLTQPRNTSPFQGIMYDYIRGRMQVMMDNGIVQITLSNPDGIVTGIRYNGIDNLLEVRNEESNRGYWDMVWNSPTTGITTGIFDVIKGTSLIVIVENEEQVEISFTRTWDSSMQGKFAPLNIDKRFILLRGSSGFYTYAIYEHSKEWPGFNLGETRVAFKLRKDKFHYMAVADKRQRSMPLPDDRLPPRGQALAYPEAVLLLNPIEPELKGEVDDKYQYSCENKDIKVFLSAHYTGDDLVPKYDEGEQWKKVFGPVFIYVNSLFDGNDRLQLWEDAKIQLMIEEQSWPYSFPASEDYPKSEQRGYVSGRLLVKDRYINSDYISANGAYVGLAPPGEVGSWQRECKDYQFWSRADENGYFSIDYVREGDYNLYAWVPGFIGDYRYDIVLTITSGSYVEMGDLVYEPPRNGPTLWEIGIPDRSAAEFYVPEPNPNFVNKLYVNHPDKFRQYGLWERYAELYPDNDLVYSVGESDYTKDWFFAQVTRKKEGTKASYQGTTWQIQFKLDEVDKSTNYTLRIALASATFSELQVRVNDPKVGNAPLFTSGLIGRDNSIARHGIHGLYWLYNVSVPTTRLVQGDNTIFLTQPRSTSPFQGIMYDYIRLEGPPSSPSPTS
;
A
#
# COMPACT_ATOMS: atom_id res chain seq x y z
N MET A 1 -15.56 -32.67 -50.65
CA MET A 1 -16.06 -33.13 -49.34
C MET A 1 -15.39 -34.45 -49.00
N TRP A 2 -15.13 -34.71 -47.73
CA TRP A 2 -14.56 -35.99 -47.30
C TRP A 2 -15.64 -37.07 -47.17
N ASP A 3 -15.28 -38.32 -47.43
CA ASP A 3 -16.12 -39.50 -47.20
C ASP A 3 -15.24 -40.69 -46.75
N PRO A 4 -15.82 -41.75 -46.15
CA PRO A 4 -15.06 -42.88 -45.62
C PRO A 4 -14.12 -43.59 -46.61
N SER A 5 -14.35 -43.52 -47.92
CA SER A 5 -13.45 -44.12 -48.92
C SER A 5 -12.10 -43.40 -49.04
N LEU A 6 -11.99 -42.19 -48.47
CA LEU A 6 -10.82 -41.33 -48.44
C LEU A 6 -10.02 -41.45 -47.13
N GLU A 7 -10.45 -42.31 -46.21
CA GLU A 7 -9.74 -42.58 -44.96
C GLU A 7 -8.28 -43.01 -45.23
N GLY A 8 -7.36 -42.46 -44.44
CA GLY A 8 -5.91 -42.66 -44.61
C GLY A 8 -5.27 -41.94 -45.82
N LYS A 9 -6.07 -41.31 -46.71
CA LYS A 9 -5.56 -40.55 -47.88
C LYS A 9 -5.70 -39.05 -47.73
N PHE A 10 -6.81 -38.59 -47.15
CA PHE A 10 -7.10 -37.18 -46.91
C PHE A 10 -7.54 -36.96 -45.46
N VAL A 11 -7.28 -35.77 -44.94
CA VAL A 11 -7.79 -35.37 -43.62
C VAL A 11 -9.32 -35.41 -43.62
N PRO A 12 -9.97 -35.88 -42.54
CA PRO A 12 -11.41 -35.97 -42.44
C PRO A 12 -12.02 -34.58 -42.23
N LEU A 13 -11.94 -33.73 -43.25
CA LEU A 13 -12.43 -32.35 -43.24
C LEU A 13 -13.08 -31.99 -44.57
N ASN A 14 -14.21 -31.29 -44.48
CA ASN A 14 -14.72 -30.45 -45.54
C ASN A 14 -13.96 -29.12 -45.51
N ILE A 15 -13.34 -28.76 -46.64
CA ILE A 15 -12.57 -27.52 -46.78
C ILE A 15 -13.16 -26.71 -47.94
N ASP A 16 -13.74 -25.55 -47.62
CA ASP A 16 -14.22 -24.55 -48.57
C ASP A 16 -13.26 -23.36 -48.58
N LYS A 17 -12.67 -23.04 -49.74
CA LYS A 17 -11.70 -21.94 -49.90
C LYS A 17 -12.33 -20.86 -50.76
N ARG A 18 -12.31 -19.62 -50.28
CA ARG A 18 -12.99 -18.50 -50.93
C ARG A 18 -12.04 -17.37 -51.25
N PHE A 19 -12.31 -16.72 -52.38
CA PHE A 19 -11.57 -15.57 -52.89
C PHE A 19 -12.56 -14.48 -53.27
N ILE A 20 -12.33 -13.25 -52.80
CA ILE A 20 -13.20 -12.10 -53.06
C ILE A 20 -12.37 -11.00 -53.72
N LEU A 21 -12.77 -10.61 -54.92
CA LEU A 21 -12.19 -9.50 -55.67
C LEU A 21 -13.18 -8.34 -55.71
N LEU A 22 -12.85 -7.23 -55.06
CA LEU A 22 -13.71 -6.05 -55.01
C LEU A 22 -13.35 -5.09 -56.14
N ARG A 23 -14.36 -4.55 -56.83
CA ARG A 23 -14.17 -3.55 -57.87
C ARG A 23 -13.48 -2.31 -57.28
N GLY A 24 -12.36 -1.89 -57.87
CA GLY A 24 -11.59 -0.72 -57.43
C GLY A 24 -10.60 -0.98 -56.29
N SER A 25 -10.52 -2.20 -55.76
CA SER A 25 -9.50 -2.59 -54.78
C SER A 25 -8.27 -3.17 -55.49
N SER A 26 -7.07 -2.77 -55.07
CA SER A 26 -5.81 -3.27 -55.62
C SER A 26 -5.35 -4.54 -54.91
N GLY A 27 -6.18 -5.59 -54.97
CA GLY A 27 -5.95 -6.82 -54.22
C GLY A 27 -7.19 -7.70 -54.12
N PHE A 28 -7.08 -8.81 -53.38
CA PHE A 28 -8.21 -9.72 -53.12
C PHE A 28 -8.18 -10.26 -51.70
N TYR A 29 -9.35 -10.56 -51.15
CA TYR A 29 -9.49 -11.23 -49.85
C TYR A 29 -9.53 -12.74 -50.02
N SER A 30 -9.02 -13.49 -49.06
CA SER A 30 -9.15 -14.95 -49.00
C SER A 30 -9.41 -15.45 -47.60
N TYR A 31 -10.27 -16.47 -47.49
CA TYR A 31 -10.55 -17.19 -46.24
C TYR A 31 -10.90 -18.65 -46.53
N GLY A 32 -10.83 -19.49 -45.50
CA GLY A 32 -11.20 -20.90 -45.57
C GLY A 32 -12.20 -21.29 -44.49
N ILE A 33 -13.18 -22.13 -44.82
CA ILE A 33 -14.13 -22.74 -43.88
C ILE A 33 -13.79 -24.22 -43.77
N TYR A 34 -13.50 -24.65 -42.55
CA TYR A 34 -13.08 -26.02 -42.24
C TYR A 34 -14.18 -26.64 -41.39
N GLU A 35 -14.65 -27.83 -41.76
CA GLU A 35 -15.74 -28.53 -41.05
C GLU A 35 -15.41 -30.02 -40.91
N HIS A 36 -15.38 -30.50 -39.68
CA HIS A 36 -15.35 -31.92 -39.30
C HIS A 36 -16.75 -32.30 -38.83
N LEU A 37 -17.33 -33.34 -39.43
CA LEU A 37 -18.68 -33.78 -39.07
C LEU A 37 -18.65 -34.81 -37.96
N LYS A 38 -19.78 -34.90 -37.25
CA LYS A 38 -19.96 -35.86 -36.16
C LYS A 38 -19.65 -37.28 -36.65
N ASP A 39 -18.98 -38.06 -35.79
CA ASP A 39 -18.62 -39.47 -36.01
C ASP A 39 -17.55 -39.70 -37.09
N TRP A 40 -16.92 -38.64 -37.62
CA TRP A 40 -15.76 -38.78 -38.51
C TRP A 40 -14.46 -39.15 -37.77
N PRO A 41 -13.48 -39.78 -38.44
CA PRO A 41 -12.26 -40.27 -37.80
C PRO A 41 -11.45 -39.20 -37.08
N ASP A 42 -10.69 -39.66 -36.09
CA ASP A 42 -9.76 -38.85 -35.31
C ASP A 42 -8.61 -38.31 -36.19
N PHE A 43 -8.23 -37.06 -35.98
CA PHE A 43 -7.07 -36.47 -36.64
C PHE A 43 -6.54 -35.24 -35.87
N ASP A 44 -5.36 -34.78 -36.27
CA ASP A 44 -4.67 -33.61 -35.70
C ASP A 44 -4.34 -32.59 -36.80
N ILE A 45 -4.51 -31.30 -36.51
CA ILE A 45 -4.12 -30.21 -37.43
C ILE A 45 -2.81 -29.58 -36.95
N GLY A 46 -1.68 -30.08 -37.43
CA GLY A 46 -0.36 -29.56 -37.05
C GLY A 46 -0.07 -28.14 -37.58
N GLU A 47 -0.54 -27.84 -38.79
CA GLU A 47 -0.50 -26.50 -39.38
C GLU A 47 -1.55 -26.32 -40.47
N THR A 48 -2.02 -25.09 -40.68
CA THR A 48 -2.75 -24.69 -41.89
C THR A 48 -2.43 -23.25 -42.26
N ARG A 49 -2.33 -22.98 -43.57
CA ARG A 49 -1.86 -21.69 -44.10
C ARG A 49 -2.21 -21.47 -45.57
N ILE A 50 -2.16 -20.22 -45.98
CA ILE A 50 -2.04 -19.83 -47.40
C ILE A 50 -0.56 -19.56 -47.71
N THR A 51 -0.11 -19.94 -48.91
CA THR A 51 1.27 -19.74 -49.33
C THR A 51 1.31 -19.22 -50.77
N PHE A 52 1.96 -18.08 -50.97
CA PHE A 52 2.25 -17.55 -52.30
C PHE A 52 3.75 -17.67 -52.57
N LYS A 53 4.09 -18.38 -53.64
CA LYS A 53 5.46 -18.43 -54.19
C LYS A 53 5.53 -17.47 -55.37
N LEU A 54 6.17 -16.33 -55.18
CA LEU A 54 6.30 -15.29 -56.19
C LEU A 54 7.46 -15.59 -57.13
N ARG A 55 7.59 -14.79 -58.20
CA ARG A 55 8.67 -14.92 -59.16
C ARG A 55 10.02 -14.52 -58.56
N LYS A 56 10.90 -15.50 -58.35
CA LYS A 56 12.26 -15.32 -57.79
C LYS A 56 13.18 -14.38 -58.59
N ASP A 57 12.90 -14.20 -59.88
CA ASP A 57 13.64 -13.27 -60.74
C ASP A 57 13.13 -11.81 -60.63
N LYS A 58 12.01 -11.60 -59.94
CA LYS A 58 11.35 -10.30 -59.79
C LYS A 58 11.33 -9.81 -58.34
N PHE A 59 10.80 -10.62 -57.44
CA PHE A 59 10.66 -10.30 -56.02
C PHE A 59 11.89 -10.80 -55.28
N GLN A 60 12.73 -9.89 -54.80
CA GLN A 60 14.01 -10.23 -54.16
C GLN A 60 14.19 -9.57 -52.80
N TYR A 61 13.38 -8.56 -52.48
CA TYR A 61 13.45 -7.80 -51.24
C TYR A 61 12.24 -8.12 -50.37
N MET A 62 12.47 -8.55 -49.15
CA MET A 62 11.43 -8.90 -48.17
C MET A 62 11.29 -7.76 -47.15
N ALA A 63 10.05 -7.50 -46.73
CA ALA A 63 9.76 -6.61 -45.61
C ALA A 63 8.67 -7.24 -44.70
N ILE A 64 9.02 -7.45 -43.43
CA ILE A 64 8.12 -8.03 -42.41
C ILE A 64 7.97 -7.14 -41.16
N ALA A 65 8.86 -6.16 -40.99
CA ALA A 65 8.81 -5.11 -39.98
C ALA A 65 9.72 -3.95 -40.41
N ASP A 66 9.59 -2.78 -39.82
CA ASP A 66 10.43 -1.61 -40.14
C ASP A 66 11.93 -1.89 -39.96
N ASN A 67 12.29 -2.68 -38.95
CA ASN A 67 13.67 -3.07 -38.68
C ASN A 67 14.09 -4.43 -39.31
N ARG A 68 13.17 -5.14 -39.97
CA ARG A 68 13.42 -6.46 -40.58
C ARG A 68 13.04 -6.47 -42.06
N GLN A 69 13.92 -5.89 -42.86
CA GLN A 69 13.83 -5.84 -44.31
C GLN A 69 15.19 -6.10 -44.95
N ARG A 70 15.24 -6.85 -46.04
CA ARG A 70 16.50 -7.15 -46.77
C ARG A 70 16.27 -7.78 -48.13
N TYR A 71 17.32 -7.78 -48.95
CA TYR A 71 17.46 -8.77 -50.00
C TYR A 71 17.59 -10.17 -49.39
N MET A 72 16.75 -11.08 -49.87
CA MET A 72 16.71 -12.45 -49.37
C MET A 72 17.53 -13.40 -50.24
N PRO A 73 18.10 -14.47 -49.65
CA PRO A 73 18.68 -15.55 -50.44
C PRO A 73 17.64 -16.15 -51.39
N LEU A 74 18.08 -16.57 -52.57
CA LEU A 74 17.21 -17.23 -53.54
C LEU A 74 17.11 -18.73 -53.23
N PRO A 75 16.04 -19.43 -53.66
CA PRO A 75 15.94 -20.88 -53.44
C PRO A 75 17.12 -21.65 -54.05
N ASP A 76 17.71 -21.13 -55.14
CA ASP A 76 18.89 -21.70 -55.80
C ASP A 76 20.16 -21.61 -54.94
N ASP A 77 20.19 -20.72 -53.95
CA ASP A 77 21.32 -20.56 -53.04
C ASP A 77 21.37 -21.68 -51.99
N ARG A 78 20.27 -22.43 -51.83
CA ARG A 78 20.18 -23.64 -50.98
C ARG A 78 20.41 -24.95 -51.73
N LEU A 79 20.83 -24.90 -53.00
CA LEU A 79 21.18 -26.09 -53.77
C LEU A 79 22.58 -26.61 -53.41
N PRO A 80 22.87 -27.92 -53.62
CA PRO A 80 24.19 -28.49 -53.39
C PRO A 80 25.32 -27.68 -54.06
N GLY A 81 26.41 -27.46 -53.33
CA GLY A 81 27.56 -26.65 -53.79
C GLY A 81 27.40 -25.14 -53.59
N ARG A 82 26.24 -24.67 -53.10
CA ARG A 82 25.98 -23.25 -52.84
C ARG A 82 25.65 -22.95 -51.38
N CYS A 83 25.16 -23.96 -50.65
CA CYS A 83 25.06 -23.93 -49.19
C CYS A 83 25.62 -25.19 -48.55
N GLN A 84 25.76 -25.14 -47.23
CA GLN A 84 26.02 -26.27 -46.34
C GLN A 84 24.88 -26.38 -45.31
N SER A 85 24.22 -27.53 -45.23
CA SER A 85 23.23 -27.80 -44.17
C SER A 85 23.91 -27.83 -42.81
N LEU A 86 23.24 -27.26 -41.80
CA LEU A 86 23.74 -27.19 -40.43
C LEU A 86 23.03 -28.22 -39.53
N ALA A 87 22.90 -27.96 -38.22
CA ALA A 87 22.44 -28.95 -37.24
C ALA A 87 21.00 -29.46 -37.47
N TYR A 88 20.19 -28.74 -38.24
CA TYR A 88 18.83 -29.13 -38.60
C TYR A 88 18.47 -28.62 -40.02
N PRO A 89 17.49 -29.24 -40.71
CA PRO A 89 17.27 -29.03 -42.15
C PRO A 89 16.96 -27.60 -42.56
N GLU A 90 16.34 -26.82 -41.67
CA GLU A 90 15.97 -25.43 -41.91
C GLU A 90 17.15 -24.46 -41.92
N ALA A 91 18.24 -24.75 -41.21
CA ALA A 91 19.41 -23.88 -41.13
C ALA A 91 20.48 -24.26 -42.17
N ALA A 92 20.85 -23.29 -43.01
CA ALA A 92 21.87 -23.48 -44.05
C ALA A 92 22.87 -22.31 -44.09
N LEU A 93 24.17 -22.63 -44.08
CA LEU A 93 25.25 -21.66 -44.31
C LEU A 93 25.41 -21.42 -45.81
N LEU A 94 25.31 -20.17 -46.24
CA LEU A 94 25.44 -19.76 -47.64
C LEU A 94 26.92 -19.64 -48.02
N VAL A 95 27.43 -20.58 -48.82
CA VAL A 95 28.84 -20.65 -49.22
C VAL A 95 29.10 -19.92 -50.53
N ASN A 96 28.19 -20.07 -51.50
CA ASN A 96 28.29 -19.44 -52.83
C ASN A 96 26.93 -18.90 -53.33
N PRO A 97 26.29 -17.97 -52.60
CA PRO A 97 24.99 -17.41 -52.96
C PRO A 97 25.07 -16.53 -54.21
N LYS A 98 23.93 -16.30 -54.89
CA LYS A 98 23.87 -15.48 -56.12
C LYS A 98 24.22 -14.03 -55.80
N LEU A 99 23.76 -13.58 -54.64
CA LEU A 99 24.06 -12.29 -54.09
C LEU A 99 25.27 -12.41 -53.16
N ARG A 100 26.45 -11.95 -53.63
CA ARG A 100 27.74 -12.19 -52.97
C ARG A 100 27.82 -11.64 -51.53
N GLU A 101 27.11 -10.57 -51.22
CA GLU A 101 27.04 -9.99 -49.88
C GLU A 101 26.44 -10.94 -48.84
N LEU A 102 25.65 -11.94 -49.25
CA LEU A 102 25.08 -12.96 -48.38
C LEU A 102 26.04 -14.12 -48.09
N ALA A 103 27.22 -14.14 -48.71
CA ALA A 103 28.19 -15.21 -48.49
C ALA A 103 28.66 -15.21 -47.03
N GLY A 104 28.72 -16.41 -46.45
CA GLY A 104 29.02 -16.62 -45.03
C GLY A 104 27.84 -16.39 -44.08
N GLU A 105 26.65 -16.07 -44.59
CA GLU A 105 25.46 -15.95 -43.73
C GLU A 105 24.71 -17.27 -43.53
N VAL A 106 24.06 -17.43 -42.38
CA VAL A 106 23.09 -18.51 -42.14
C VAL A 106 21.68 -18.05 -42.49
N ASP A 107 21.00 -18.82 -43.32
CA ASP A 107 19.58 -18.68 -43.67
C ASP A 107 18.74 -19.74 -42.93
N ASP A 108 17.74 -19.28 -42.19
CA ASP A 108 16.73 -20.11 -41.54
C ASP A 108 15.36 -19.40 -41.59
N LYS A 109 14.31 -20.13 -42.00
CA LYS A 109 12.94 -19.61 -42.08
C LYS A 109 12.44 -19.01 -40.75
N TYR A 110 12.88 -19.55 -39.60
CA TYR A 110 12.42 -19.11 -38.28
C TYR A 110 12.97 -17.73 -37.87
N GLN A 111 14.00 -17.24 -38.57
CA GLN A 111 14.49 -15.86 -38.41
C GLN A 111 13.45 -14.81 -38.84
N TYR A 112 12.46 -15.22 -39.64
CA TYR A 112 11.40 -14.37 -40.18
C TYR A 112 10.05 -14.61 -39.51
N SER A 113 10.04 -15.15 -38.29
CA SER A 113 8.82 -15.28 -37.47
C SER A 113 8.43 -13.93 -36.85
N CYS A 114 7.14 -13.68 -36.68
CA CYS A 114 6.56 -12.55 -35.97
C CYS A 114 5.54 -13.02 -34.94
N GLU A 115 5.41 -12.30 -33.83
CA GLU A 115 4.30 -12.50 -32.89
C GLU A 115 2.98 -12.07 -33.52
N ASN A 116 1.87 -12.69 -33.14
CA ASN A 116 0.55 -12.35 -33.66
C ASN A 116 0.24 -10.86 -33.49
N LYS A 117 0.51 -10.28 -32.32
CA LYS A 117 0.24 -8.86 -32.05
C LYS A 117 0.92 -7.89 -33.03
N ASP A 118 2.06 -8.27 -33.60
CA ASP A 118 2.85 -7.44 -34.51
C ASP A 118 2.71 -7.88 -35.99
N ASN A 119 2.14 -9.07 -36.25
CA ASN A 119 2.03 -9.67 -37.57
C ASN A 119 0.80 -9.16 -38.34
N GLN A 120 0.76 -7.87 -38.66
CA GLN A 120 -0.38 -7.26 -39.36
C GLN A 120 -0.17 -7.16 -40.87
N VAL A 121 1.04 -6.83 -41.31
CA VAL A 121 1.41 -6.69 -42.73
C VAL A 121 2.82 -7.20 -42.99
N HIS A 122 2.99 -7.99 -44.05
CA HIS A 122 4.30 -8.44 -44.53
C HIS A 122 4.28 -8.81 -46.00
N GLY A 123 5.43 -8.77 -46.67
CA GLY A 123 5.46 -9.02 -48.08
C GLY A 123 6.82 -8.90 -48.75
N TRP A 124 6.75 -8.67 -50.06
CA TRP A 124 7.89 -8.66 -50.95
C TRP A 124 7.81 -7.53 -51.97
N ILE A 125 8.97 -6.94 -52.28
CA ILE A 125 9.15 -5.89 -53.26
C ILE A 125 9.89 -6.44 -54.48
N CYS A 126 9.33 -6.17 -55.65
CA CYS A 126 9.99 -6.24 -56.95
C CYS A 126 10.47 -4.82 -57.30
N THR A 127 11.75 -4.65 -57.61
CA THR A 127 12.32 -3.33 -57.94
C THR A 127 12.21 -2.99 -59.43
N ASN A 128 11.95 -3.97 -60.30
CA ASN A 128 11.81 -3.74 -61.74
C ASN A 128 10.80 -4.69 -62.45
N PRO A 129 9.59 -4.20 -62.79
CA PRO A 129 9.06 -2.89 -62.42
C PRO A 129 8.78 -2.79 -60.91
N PRO A 130 8.76 -1.58 -60.30
CA PRO A 130 8.43 -1.39 -58.89
C PRO A 130 7.02 -1.90 -58.53
N ILE A 131 6.93 -3.06 -57.90
CA ILE A 131 5.67 -3.72 -57.50
C ILE A 131 5.81 -4.35 -56.11
N GLY A 132 4.84 -4.12 -55.24
CA GLY A 132 4.74 -4.77 -53.94
C GLY A 132 3.69 -5.87 -53.92
N PHE A 133 3.98 -6.95 -53.20
CA PHE A 133 3.03 -8.02 -52.90
C PHE A 133 2.95 -8.19 -51.39
N TRP A 134 1.81 -7.84 -50.81
CA TRP A 134 1.62 -7.73 -49.37
C TRP A 134 0.51 -8.65 -48.90
N GLN A 135 0.73 -9.28 -47.76
CA GLN A 135 -0.30 -9.95 -47.01
C GLN A 135 -0.67 -9.08 -45.82
N ILE A 136 -1.96 -8.77 -45.70
CA ILE A 136 -2.54 -7.96 -44.63
C ILE A 136 -3.52 -8.84 -43.85
N THR A 137 -3.38 -8.85 -42.52
CA THR A 137 -4.26 -9.59 -41.61
C THR A 137 -5.06 -8.58 -40.77
N PRO A 138 -6.30 -8.25 -41.16
CA PRO A 138 -7.09 -7.21 -40.49
C PRO A 138 -7.76 -7.67 -39.19
N SER A 139 -7.85 -8.99 -38.96
CA SER A 139 -8.49 -9.60 -37.80
C SER A 139 -7.62 -10.72 -37.24
N ASP A 140 -7.53 -10.77 -35.91
CA ASP A 140 -6.86 -11.83 -35.17
C ASP A 140 -7.78 -13.00 -34.79
N GLU A 141 -9.10 -12.88 -35.05
CA GLU A 141 -10.13 -13.75 -34.44
C GLU A 141 -9.90 -15.25 -34.67
N PHE A 142 -9.35 -15.60 -35.84
CA PHE A 142 -9.13 -16.96 -36.27
C PHE A 142 -7.82 -17.56 -35.75
N ARG A 143 -6.92 -16.73 -35.19
CA ARG A 143 -5.61 -17.15 -34.71
C ARG A 143 -5.75 -17.98 -33.42
N SER A 144 -4.61 -18.47 -32.95
CA SER A 144 -4.53 -19.36 -31.78
C SER A 144 -3.30 -19.03 -30.95
N GLY A 145 -3.36 -19.34 -29.66
CA GLY A 145 -2.27 -19.13 -28.72
C GLY A 145 -2.10 -17.68 -28.23
N GLY A 146 -3.07 -16.80 -28.48
CA GLY A 146 -3.05 -15.41 -28.02
C GLY A 146 -2.03 -14.49 -28.73
N PRO A 147 -1.83 -13.27 -28.19
CA PRO A 147 -1.08 -12.20 -28.86
C PRO A 147 0.42 -12.49 -29.02
N HIS A 148 1.04 -13.23 -28.09
CA HIS A 148 2.50 -13.50 -28.09
C HIS A 148 2.89 -14.73 -28.89
N LYS A 149 1.93 -15.46 -29.46
CA LYS A 149 2.22 -16.63 -30.27
C LYS A 149 2.97 -16.22 -31.54
N GLN A 150 4.16 -16.78 -31.72
CA GLN A 150 4.99 -16.54 -32.90
C GLN A 150 4.56 -17.44 -34.08
N ASN A 151 4.54 -16.84 -35.28
CA ASN A 151 4.20 -17.49 -36.54
C ASN A 151 5.14 -17.03 -37.67
N LEU A 152 5.35 -17.92 -38.65
CA LEU A 152 6.17 -17.62 -39.83
C LEU A 152 5.47 -16.60 -40.73
N THR A 153 6.24 -15.67 -41.31
CA THR A 153 5.74 -14.72 -42.31
C THR A 153 6.29 -15.02 -43.71
N SER A 154 7.58 -15.34 -43.78
CA SER A 154 8.36 -15.47 -45.01
C SER A 154 9.39 -16.60 -44.91
N HIS A 155 9.89 -17.05 -46.06
CA HIS A 155 10.90 -18.11 -46.20
C HIS A 155 11.99 -17.67 -47.19
N VAL A 156 12.99 -18.54 -47.43
CA VAL A 156 13.96 -18.38 -48.52
C VAL A 156 13.28 -18.25 -49.90
N GLY A 157 13.76 -17.31 -50.71
CA GLY A 157 13.11 -16.86 -51.94
C GLY A 157 11.77 -16.17 -51.70
N PRO A 158 11.13 -15.59 -52.72
CA PRO A 158 9.97 -14.75 -52.51
C PRO A 158 8.70 -15.55 -52.19
N THR A 159 8.60 -15.94 -50.93
CA THR A 159 7.51 -16.73 -50.36
C THR A 159 6.86 -15.92 -49.26
N THR A 160 5.55 -15.72 -49.32
CA THR A 160 4.78 -15.10 -48.24
C THR A 160 3.71 -16.05 -47.72
N LEU A 161 3.50 -16.05 -46.41
CA LEU A 161 2.67 -17.01 -45.68
C LEU A 161 1.57 -16.33 -44.86
N ALA A 162 0.34 -16.82 -45.01
CA ALA A 162 -0.77 -16.55 -44.10
C ALA A 162 -0.93 -17.74 -43.17
N MET A 163 -0.24 -17.68 -42.03
CA MET A 163 -0.35 -18.72 -41.00
C MET A 163 -1.69 -18.58 -40.30
N PHE A 164 -2.55 -19.58 -40.46
CA PHE A 164 -3.84 -19.65 -39.75
C PHE A 164 -3.71 -20.41 -38.43
N LEU A 165 -2.89 -21.48 -38.43
CA LEU A 165 -2.63 -22.31 -37.25
C LEU A 165 -1.27 -23.00 -37.40
N SER A 166 -0.52 -23.14 -36.30
CA SER A 166 0.73 -23.91 -36.28
C SER A 166 1.22 -24.25 -34.86
N ALA A 167 1.80 -25.44 -34.72
CA ALA A 167 2.54 -25.89 -33.54
C ALA A 167 3.89 -25.18 -33.29
N HIS A 168 4.35 -24.28 -34.18
CA HIS A 168 5.63 -23.58 -33.99
C HIS A 168 5.65 -22.78 -32.68
N TYR A 169 6.72 -22.88 -31.87
CA TYR A 169 6.91 -22.18 -30.59
C TYR A 169 5.91 -22.55 -29.47
N ALA A 170 5.09 -23.58 -29.64
CA ALA A 170 4.19 -24.07 -28.58
C ALA A 170 4.09 -25.59 -28.51
N GLY A 171 4.44 -26.29 -29.59
CA GLY A 171 4.43 -27.74 -29.63
C GLY A 171 3.03 -28.32 -29.67
N GLN A 172 2.87 -29.49 -29.07
CA GLN A 172 1.64 -30.30 -29.13
C GLN A 172 0.45 -29.66 -28.41
N ASP A 173 0.68 -28.69 -27.52
CA ASP A 173 -0.38 -28.01 -26.78
C ASP A 173 -1.21 -27.07 -27.67
N LEU A 174 -0.65 -26.56 -28.79
CA LEU A 174 -1.39 -25.78 -29.80
C LEU A 174 -1.68 -26.55 -31.09
N VAL A 175 -1.74 -27.88 -31.00
CA VAL A 175 -2.24 -28.75 -32.07
C VAL A 175 -3.68 -29.14 -31.73
N PRO A 176 -4.69 -28.65 -32.47
CA PRO A 176 -6.07 -29.10 -32.35
C PRO A 176 -6.16 -30.60 -32.62
N LYS A 177 -6.77 -31.30 -31.68
CA LYS A 177 -6.99 -32.74 -31.71
C LYS A 177 -8.48 -33.01 -31.69
N PHE A 178 -8.97 -33.66 -32.72
CA PHE A 178 -10.37 -34.06 -32.84
C PHE A 178 -10.45 -35.55 -32.52
N ARG A 179 -11.26 -35.89 -31.52
CA ARG A 179 -11.32 -37.25 -30.97
C ARG A 179 -12.75 -37.70 -30.77
N GLY A 180 -13.00 -38.99 -30.96
CA GLY A 180 -14.29 -39.61 -30.63
C GLY A 180 -15.46 -39.05 -31.42
N GLY A 181 -15.23 -38.65 -32.68
CA GLY A 181 -16.28 -38.12 -33.55
C GLY A 181 -16.74 -36.69 -33.21
N GLU A 182 -15.94 -35.89 -32.50
CA GLU A 182 -16.19 -34.49 -32.16
C GLU A 182 -16.46 -33.61 -33.41
N PRO A 183 -17.68 -33.10 -33.62
CA PRO A 183 -17.94 -32.18 -34.73
C PRO A 183 -17.29 -30.82 -34.47
N TRP A 184 -16.76 -30.19 -35.51
CA TRP A 184 -16.10 -28.89 -35.40
C TRP A 184 -16.21 -28.09 -36.68
N LYS A 185 -16.35 -26.76 -36.57
CA LYS A 185 -16.37 -25.86 -37.72
C LYS A 185 -15.72 -24.52 -37.39
N LYS A 186 -14.77 -24.08 -38.20
CA LYS A 186 -14.09 -22.78 -38.03
C LYS A 186 -13.83 -22.08 -39.36
N VAL A 187 -13.88 -20.76 -39.31
CA VAL A 187 -13.46 -19.88 -40.40
C VAL A 187 -12.05 -19.36 -40.11
N PHE A 188 -11.15 -19.49 -41.08
CA PHE A 188 -9.81 -18.91 -41.04
C PHE A 188 -9.70 -17.77 -42.05
N GLY A 189 -9.34 -16.58 -41.57
CA GLY A 189 -9.36 -15.33 -42.35
C GLY A 189 -10.58 -14.46 -42.03
N PRO A 190 -10.88 -13.44 -42.86
CA PRO A 190 -10.20 -13.13 -44.11
C PRO A 190 -8.82 -12.50 -43.94
N VAL A 191 -7.92 -12.84 -44.85
CA VAL A 191 -6.67 -12.08 -45.09
C VAL A 191 -6.79 -11.36 -46.43
N PHE A 192 -6.14 -10.20 -46.54
CA PHE A 192 -6.14 -9.39 -47.75
C PHE A 192 -4.77 -9.44 -48.43
N ILE A 193 -4.76 -9.82 -49.70
CA ILE A 193 -3.57 -9.80 -50.54
C ILE A 193 -3.57 -8.49 -51.32
N TYR A 194 -2.72 -7.56 -50.90
CA TYR A 194 -2.63 -6.22 -51.43
C TYR A 194 -1.46 -6.09 -52.42
N LEU A 195 -1.72 -5.40 -53.52
CA LEU A 195 -0.75 -5.13 -54.58
C LEU A 195 -0.66 -3.61 -54.77
N ASN A 196 0.55 -3.08 -54.82
CA ASN A 196 0.80 -1.68 -55.15
C ASN A 196 1.97 -1.57 -56.12
N SER A 197 2.10 -0.42 -56.74
CA SER A 197 3.17 -0.13 -57.71
C SER A 197 3.62 1.31 -57.59
N ALA A 198 4.91 1.56 -57.85
CA ALA A 198 5.47 2.90 -57.92
C ALA A 198 5.89 3.21 -59.36
N PRO A 199 5.92 4.49 -59.77
CA PRO A 199 6.51 4.90 -61.05
C PRO A 199 7.94 4.39 -61.22
N ILE A 200 8.30 4.04 -62.46
CA ILE A 200 9.66 3.58 -62.77
C ILE A 200 10.64 4.76 -62.55
N GLY A 201 11.58 4.59 -61.62
CA GLY A 201 12.57 5.62 -61.24
C GLY A 201 12.40 6.13 -59.81
N ASP A 202 11.22 5.94 -59.21
CA ASP A 202 10.97 6.24 -57.80
C ASP A 202 11.60 5.18 -56.89
N ASP A 203 11.79 5.52 -55.61
CA ASP A 203 12.28 4.58 -54.61
C ASP A 203 11.24 3.45 -54.38
N PRO A 204 11.54 2.20 -54.77
CA PRO A 204 10.61 1.08 -54.60
C PRO A 204 10.34 0.76 -53.12
N PHE A 205 11.16 1.24 -52.18
CA PHE A 205 10.95 0.96 -50.74
C PHE A 205 9.76 1.72 -50.16
N TRP A 206 9.26 2.78 -50.82
CA TRP A 206 8.01 3.45 -50.44
C TRP A 206 6.78 2.53 -50.52
N LEU A 207 6.85 1.44 -51.29
CA LEU A 207 5.78 0.44 -51.38
C LEU A 207 5.44 -0.20 -50.03
N TRP A 208 6.40 -0.28 -49.11
CA TRP A 208 6.17 -0.75 -47.73
C TRP A 208 5.33 0.25 -46.94
N GLU A 209 5.63 1.55 -47.05
CA GLU A 209 4.87 2.60 -46.37
C GLU A 209 3.41 2.64 -46.83
N ASP A 210 3.18 2.52 -48.14
CA ASP A 210 1.83 2.43 -48.71
C ASP A 210 1.07 1.19 -48.24
N ALA A 211 1.74 0.04 -48.08
CA ALA A 211 1.13 -1.16 -47.52
C ALA A 211 0.73 -0.99 -46.04
N LYS A 212 1.55 -0.28 -45.25
CA LYS A 212 1.19 0.09 -43.87
C LYS A 212 0.01 1.06 -43.82
N ILE A 213 -0.10 2.00 -44.76
CA ILE A 213 -1.25 2.94 -44.84
C ILE A 213 -2.58 2.20 -45.05
N GLN A 214 -2.58 1.03 -45.69
CA GLN A 214 -3.79 0.20 -45.79
C GLN A 214 -4.29 -0.28 -44.41
N LEU A 215 -3.49 -0.20 -43.35
CA LEU A 215 -3.90 -0.41 -41.96
C LEU A 215 -4.58 0.84 -41.35
N THR A 216 -4.21 2.06 -41.80
CA THR A 216 -4.59 3.35 -41.19
C THR A 216 -6.04 3.77 -41.46
N TYR A 217 -6.75 3.11 -42.38
CA TYR A 217 -8.21 3.24 -42.49
C TYR A 217 -8.98 2.55 -41.33
N LEU A 218 -8.28 2.04 -40.29
CA LEU A 218 -8.87 1.24 -39.23
C LEU A 218 -8.56 1.59 -37.76
N TRP A 219 -7.63 2.49 -37.36
CA TRP A 219 -7.47 2.86 -35.92
C TRP A 219 -6.45 4.01 -35.65
N TYR A 220 -6.74 4.86 -34.64
CA TYR A 220 -5.97 6.01 -34.09
C TYR A 220 -6.43 6.12 -32.61
N ILE A 221 -5.65 6.33 -31.52
CA ILE A 221 -4.75 7.43 -31.09
C ILE A 221 -3.94 7.01 -29.84
N ASN A 222 -2.84 7.76 -29.61
CA ASN A 222 -1.85 7.86 -28.52
C ASN A 222 -2.30 8.03 -27.03
N GLU A 223 -1.39 7.50 -26.20
CA GLU A 223 -0.69 7.91 -24.94
C GLU A 223 -0.91 9.31 -24.30
N ASP A 224 -1.16 9.35 -22.97
CA ASP A 224 -0.18 9.80 -21.92
C ASP A 224 -0.73 9.71 -20.46
N CYS A 225 -0.01 8.95 -19.60
CA CYS A 225 0.05 8.89 -18.10
C CYS A 225 -0.73 7.78 -17.31
N ILE A 226 -0.11 7.27 -16.24
CA ILE A 226 0.02 5.82 -15.92
C ILE A 226 -1.12 5.18 -15.08
N SER A 227 -1.81 4.18 -15.67
CA SER A 227 -2.59 3.11 -15.02
C SER A 227 -2.73 1.90 -15.98
N GLY A 228 -2.38 0.66 -15.59
CA GLY A 228 -2.60 -0.54 -16.44
C GLY A 228 -1.89 -0.59 -17.81
N ARG A 229 -0.90 0.29 -18.04
CA ARG A 229 -0.24 0.51 -19.35
C ARG A 229 0.13 -0.78 -20.06
N GLY A 230 -0.50 -1.00 -21.21
CA GLY A 230 -0.08 -2.02 -22.16
C GLY A 230 -0.49 -3.45 -21.79
N ALA A 231 -1.42 -3.64 -20.86
CA ALA A 231 -2.02 -4.95 -20.55
C ALA A 231 -2.63 -5.58 -21.81
N PHE A 232 -2.46 -6.89 -21.99
CA PHE A 232 -3.18 -7.62 -23.03
C PHE A 232 -4.46 -8.18 -22.42
N VAL A 233 -5.60 -7.77 -22.97
CA VAL A 233 -6.93 -8.19 -22.52
C VAL A 233 -7.60 -8.94 -23.66
N GLY A 234 -8.15 -10.12 -23.39
CA GLY A 234 -8.75 -10.94 -24.43
C GLY A 234 -9.90 -11.83 -23.98
N LEU A 235 -10.75 -12.18 -24.95
CA LEU A 235 -11.82 -13.14 -24.82
C LEU A 235 -11.38 -14.45 -25.48
N ALA A 236 -11.55 -15.55 -24.75
CA ALA A 236 -11.37 -16.91 -25.25
C ALA A 236 -12.44 -17.80 -24.61
N PRO A 237 -12.67 -19.04 -25.10
CA PRO A 237 -13.60 -19.96 -24.49
C PRO A 237 -13.34 -20.12 -22.98
N PRO A 238 -14.38 -20.46 -22.21
CA PRO A 238 -14.26 -20.63 -20.78
C PRO A 238 -13.20 -21.65 -20.36
N GLY A 239 -12.45 -21.31 -19.31
CA GLY A 239 -11.29 -22.08 -18.88
C GLY A 239 -10.57 -21.48 -17.66
N GLU A 240 -9.45 -22.09 -17.29
CA GLU A 240 -8.63 -21.63 -16.16
C GLU A 240 -7.78 -20.40 -16.52
N ALA A 241 -7.32 -19.67 -15.50
CA ALA A 241 -6.37 -18.58 -15.70
C ALA A 241 -5.14 -19.07 -16.51
N GLY A 242 -4.80 -18.35 -17.57
CA GLY A 242 -3.71 -18.71 -18.49
C GLY A 242 -4.08 -19.73 -19.57
N SER A 243 -5.28 -20.32 -19.58
CA SER A 243 -5.72 -21.27 -20.61
C SER A 243 -5.83 -20.67 -22.01
N TRP A 244 -6.09 -19.36 -22.12
CA TRP A 244 -6.19 -18.65 -23.39
C TRP A 244 -4.92 -18.73 -24.27
N GLN A 245 -3.73 -18.92 -23.68
CA GLN A 245 -2.50 -19.13 -24.43
C GLN A 245 -2.39 -20.55 -25.04
N ARG A 246 -3.25 -21.48 -24.61
CA ARG A 246 -3.31 -22.89 -25.06
C ARG A 246 -4.54 -23.20 -25.92
N GLU A 247 -5.44 -22.24 -26.06
CA GLU A 247 -6.63 -22.41 -26.88
C GLU A 247 -6.28 -22.34 -28.39
N CYS A 248 -6.82 -23.30 -29.15
CA CYS A 248 -6.48 -23.55 -30.54
C CYS A 248 -7.63 -24.04 -31.44
N LYS A 249 -8.79 -24.38 -30.88
CA LYS A 249 -9.97 -24.89 -31.60
C LYS A 249 -10.95 -23.79 -31.94
N ASP A 250 -11.16 -22.82 -31.05
CA ASP A 250 -12.20 -21.81 -31.16
C ASP A 250 -11.63 -20.41 -31.45
N TYR A 251 -12.50 -19.39 -31.46
CA TYR A 251 -12.13 -18.00 -31.70
C TYR A 251 -11.55 -17.35 -30.45
N GLN A 252 -10.64 -16.42 -30.68
CA GLN A 252 -10.04 -15.61 -29.62
C GLN A 252 -9.98 -14.17 -30.07
N PHE A 253 -10.22 -13.24 -29.15
CA PHE A 253 -10.19 -11.82 -29.44
C PHE A 253 -9.31 -11.16 -28.40
N TRP A 254 -8.48 -10.21 -28.79
CA TRP A 254 -7.68 -9.48 -27.83
C TRP A 254 -7.42 -8.06 -28.30
N THR A 255 -7.12 -7.22 -27.34
CA THR A 255 -6.63 -5.87 -27.57
C THR A 255 -5.55 -5.57 -26.54
N ARG A 256 -4.79 -4.52 -26.80
CA ARG A 256 -3.90 -3.94 -25.79
C ARG A 256 -4.67 -2.81 -25.13
N ALA A 257 -4.73 -2.82 -23.80
CA ALA A 257 -5.23 -1.68 -23.05
C ALA A 257 -4.33 -0.47 -23.33
N ASP A 258 -4.96 0.71 -23.38
CA ASP A 258 -4.23 1.96 -23.50
C ASP A 258 -3.45 2.29 -22.22
N GLU A 259 -2.91 3.50 -22.13
CA GLU A 259 -2.06 3.90 -21.01
C GLU A 259 -2.79 4.12 -19.70
N ASP A 260 -4.11 4.29 -19.76
CA ASP A 260 -5.02 4.46 -18.63
C ASP A 260 -5.64 3.11 -18.19
N GLY A 261 -5.43 2.06 -18.99
CA GLY A 261 -5.96 0.72 -18.77
C GLY A 261 -7.33 0.50 -19.39
N TYR A 262 -7.85 1.46 -20.16
CA TYR A 262 -9.08 1.26 -20.92
C TYR A 262 -8.81 0.33 -22.10
N PHE A 263 -9.82 -0.49 -22.40
CA PHE A 263 -9.76 -1.39 -23.53
C PHE A 263 -11.13 -1.52 -24.17
N THR A 264 -11.15 -1.82 -25.46
CA THR A 264 -12.36 -2.19 -26.19
C THR A 264 -12.03 -3.32 -27.14
N ILE A 265 -12.74 -4.44 -27.00
CA ILE A 265 -12.67 -5.57 -27.94
C ILE A 265 -13.87 -5.46 -28.86
N LYS A 266 -13.64 -5.12 -30.13
CA LYS A 266 -14.69 -4.88 -31.13
C LYS A 266 -14.92 -6.13 -31.98
N ASN A 267 -16.12 -6.21 -32.58
CA ASN A 267 -16.47 -7.23 -33.59
C ASN A 267 -16.31 -8.68 -33.10
N VAL A 268 -16.65 -8.93 -31.84
CA VAL A 268 -16.59 -10.27 -31.24
C VAL A 268 -17.73 -11.14 -31.78
N CYS A 269 -17.42 -12.36 -32.19
CA CYS A 269 -18.43 -13.33 -32.61
C CYS A 269 -19.38 -13.67 -31.46
N THR A 270 -20.61 -14.06 -31.77
CA THR A 270 -21.56 -14.55 -30.76
C THR A 270 -21.06 -15.83 -30.11
N GLY A 271 -21.13 -15.91 -28.79
CA GLY A 271 -20.67 -17.06 -28.03
C GLY A 271 -20.46 -16.73 -26.56
N ASP A 272 -20.10 -17.74 -25.80
CA ASP A 272 -19.73 -17.62 -24.39
C ASP A 272 -18.21 -17.59 -24.26
N TYR A 273 -17.70 -16.60 -23.52
CA TYR A 273 -16.27 -16.38 -23.34
C TYR A 273 -15.93 -16.13 -21.87
N ASN A 274 -14.71 -16.42 -21.44
CA ASN A 274 -14.13 -15.74 -20.28
C ASN A 274 -13.24 -14.60 -20.76
N LEU A 275 -13.17 -13.54 -19.96
CA LEU A 275 -12.19 -12.46 -20.15
C LEU A 275 -10.92 -12.82 -19.40
N TYR A 276 -9.79 -12.79 -20.11
CA TYR A 276 -8.46 -13.01 -19.60
C TYR A 276 -7.63 -11.75 -19.77
N ALA A 277 -6.67 -11.54 -18.88
CA ALA A 277 -5.69 -10.49 -19.07
C ALA A 277 -4.34 -10.87 -18.47
N TRP A 278 -3.30 -10.15 -18.86
CA TRP A 278 -2.05 -10.08 -18.11
C TRP A 278 -1.34 -8.77 -18.41
N VAL A 279 -0.44 -8.40 -17.51
CA VAL A 279 0.23 -7.10 -17.53
C VAL A 279 1.74 -7.34 -17.55
N PRO A 280 2.48 -6.89 -18.57
CA PRO A 280 3.94 -6.91 -18.56
C PRO A 280 4.49 -6.24 -17.29
N GLY A 281 5.50 -6.84 -16.66
CA GLY A 281 6.04 -6.39 -15.37
C GLY A 281 5.28 -6.92 -14.16
N PHE A 282 4.24 -7.72 -14.35
CA PHE A 282 3.53 -8.41 -13.28
C PHE A 282 3.40 -9.90 -13.55
N VAL A 283 3.67 -10.70 -12.52
CA VAL A 283 3.51 -12.15 -12.57
C VAL A 283 2.03 -12.53 -12.60
N GLY A 284 1.67 -13.51 -13.44
CA GLY A 284 0.41 -14.25 -13.40
C GLY A 284 -0.55 -13.95 -14.56
N ASP A 285 -1.66 -14.69 -14.59
CA ASP A 285 -2.76 -14.52 -15.53
C ASP A 285 -4.02 -14.09 -14.77
N TYR A 286 -4.66 -13.03 -15.23
CA TYR A 286 -6.00 -12.63 -14.80
C TYR A 286 -7.05 -13.45 -15.55
N ARG A 287 -8.10 -13.86 -14.83
CA ARG A 287 -9.36 -14.35 -15.40
C ARG A 287 -10.50 -13.64 -14.69
N TYR A 288 -11.43 -13.10 -15.46
CA TYR A 288 -12.71 -12.63 -14.94
C TYR A 288 -13.61 -13.84 -14.68
N ASP A 289 -14.07 -14.01 -13.44
CA ASP A 289 -14.78 -15.22 -13.00
C ASP A 289 -16.17 -15.38 -13.61
N ILE A 290 -16.79 -14.30 -14.09
CA ILE A 290 -18.10 -14.33 -14.72
C ILE A 290 -17.94 -14.52 -16.24
N PRO A 291 -18.47 -15.61 -16.83
CA PRO A 291 -18.52 -15.75 -18.29
C PRO A 291 -19.31 -14.61 -18.95
N ILE A 292 -18.83 -14.17 -20.10
CA ILE A 292 -19.41 -13.11 -20.92
C ILE A 292 -20.08 -13.76 -22.14
N THR A 293 -21.40 -13.64 -22.20
CA THR A 293 -22.20 -14.09 -23.35
C THR A 293 -22.38 -12.94 -24.34
N ILE A 294 -21.82 -13.08 -25.54
CA ILE A 294 -21.92 -12.09 -26.62
C ILE A 294 -23.11 -12.42 -27.52
N ASN A 295 -24.01 -11.44 -27.70
CA ASN A 295 -25.18 -11.53 -28.57
C ASN A 295 -25.03 -10.61 -29.79
N PRO A 296 -25.73 -10.87 -30.91
CA PRO A 296 -25.68 -9.98 -32.08
C PRO A 296 -26.00 -8.53 -31.71
N GLY A 297 -25.07 -7.61 -31.99
CA GLY A 297 -25.22 -6.18 -31.71
C GLY A 297 -25.09 -5.76 -30.25
N SER A 298 -24.70 -6.67 -29.34
CA SER A 298 -24.51 -6.33 -27.92
C SER A 298 -23.28 -5.45 -27.69
N CYS A 299 -23.40 -4.50 -26.77
CA CYS A 299 -22.28 -3.80 -26.13
C CYS A 299 -22.30 -4.18 -24.65
N ILE A 300 -21.20 -4.71 -24.13
CA ILE A 300 -21.09 -5.18 -22.74
C ILE A 300 -20.03 -4.34 -22.04
N GLU A 301 -20.43 -3.63 -21.00
CA GLU A 301 -19.52 -2.91 -20.11
C GLU A 301 -19.14 -3.81 -18.94
N THR A 302 -17.85 -4.08 -18.80
CA THR A 302 -17.30 -4.94 -17.74
C THR A 302 -16.97 -4.17 -16.46
N GLY A 303 -17.13 -2.84 -16.46
CA GLY A 303 -16.76 -1.96 -15.35
C GLY A 303 -15.25 -1.94 -15.12
N ASN A 304 -14.85 -1.59 -13.90
CA ASN A 304 -13.44 -1.57 -13.50
C ASN A 304 -12.97 -2.99 -13.16
N LEU A 305 -12.07 -3.53 -13.96
CA LEU A 305 -11.42 -4.82 -13.69
C LEU A 305 -10.13 -4.58 -12.89
N VAL A 306 -10.04 -5.16 -11.70
CA VAL A 306 -8.85 -5.06 -10.84
C VAL A 306 -8.10 -6.38 -10.89
N TYR A 307 -6.89 -6.36 -11.44
CA TYR A 307 -5.95 -7.47 -11.32
C TYR A 307 -5.07 -7.26 -10.09
N GLU A 308 -5.19 -8.15 -9.11
CA GLU A 308 -4.31 -8.21 -7.95
C GLU A 308 -3.25 -9.29 -8.21
N PRO A 309 -2.07 -8.92 -8.77
CA PRO A 309 -1.03 -9.90 -9.02
C PRO A 309 -0.63 -10.52 -7.68
N ALA A 310 -0.60 -11.85 -7.60
CA ALA A 310 -0.29 -12.58 -6.37
C ALA A 310 1.08 -12.15 -5.82
N ARG A 311 1.11 -11.17 -4.91
CA ARG A 311 2.33 -10.65 -4.29
C ARG A 311 2.42 -11.15 -2.86
N ASP A 312 3.16 -12.23 -2.79
CA ASP A 312 3.67 -12.81 -1.57
C ASP A 312 4.90 -12.02 -1.12
N GLY A 313 4.70 -10.93 -0.36
CA GLY A 313 5.61 -10.37 0.69
C GLY A 313 6.93 -9.75 0.29
N PRO A 314 7.91 -9.63 1.21
CA PRO A 314 9.10 -8.85 0.93
C PRO A 314 10.07 -9.69 0.11
N THR A 315 10.49 -9.13 -1.02
CA THR A 315 11.50 -9.74 -1.90
C THR A 315 12.84 -9.82 -1.16
N LEU A 316 13.42 -11.01 -1.05
CA LEU A 316 14.84 -11.17 -0.69
C LEU A 316 15.73 -10.76 -1.86
N TRP A 317 15.40 -11.27 -3.04
CA TRP A 317 16.07 -10.99 -4.31
C TRP A 317 15.17 -11.40 -5.47
N GLU A 318 15.44 -10.83 -6.65
CA GLU A 318 14.77 -11.15 -7.90
C GLU A 318 15.74 -11.11 -9.08
N ILE A 319 15.41 -11.85 -10.14
CA ILE A 319 16.21 -12.01 -11.37
C ILE A 319 15.24 -11.98 -12.56
N GLY A 320 15.46 -11.07 -13.52
CA GLY A 320 14.61 -10.91 -14.71
C GLY A 320 13.45 -9.92 -14.56
N ILE A 321 12.65 -9.79 -15.61
CA ILE A 321 11.44 -8.95 -15.67
C ILE A 321 10.26 -9.87 -16.01
N PRO A 322 9.16 -9.88 -15.24
CA PRO A 322 8.03 -10.77 -15.54
C PRO A 322 7.20 -10.26 -16.72
N ASP A 323 7.65 -10.51 -17.94
CA ASP A 323 7.03 -10.10 -19.21
C ASP A 323 6.76 -11.26 -20.18
N ARG A 324 6.97 -12.50 -19.71
CA ARG A 324 6.85 -13.79 -20.41
C ARG A 324 7.95 -14.01 -21.44
N SER A 325 9.06 -13.29 -21.34
CA SER A 325 10.15 -13.33 -22.29
C SER A 325 11.47 -13.64 -21.60
N ALA A 326 12.46 -14.02 -22.39
CA ALA A 326 13.86 -14.10 -21.97
C ALA A 326 14.72 -13.04 -22.68
N ALA A 327 14.08 -11.98 -23.18
CA ALA A 327 14.70 -10.97 -24.05
C ALA A 327 15.78 -10.16 -23.33
N GLU A 328 15.58 -9.92 -22.04
CA GLU A 328 16.38 -9.08 -21.17
C GLU A 328 17.64 -9.79 -20.65
N PHE A 329 17.66 -11.12 -20.72
CA PHE A 329 18.80 -11.93 -20.30
C PHE A 329 19.95 -11.90 -21.30
N TYR A 330 21.13 -12.33 -20.85
CA TYR A 330 22.34 -12.30 -21.64
C TYR A 330 22.27 -13.24 -22.85
N VAL A 331 22.19 -12.64 -24.03
CA VAL A 331 22.39 -13.30 -25.32
C VAL A 331 23.86 -13.12 -25.71
N PRO A 332 24.65 -14.18 -25.94
CA PRO A 332 26.06 -14.05 -26.32
C PRO A 332 26.21 -13.56 -27.77
N ASP A 333 27.40 -13.08 -28.13
CA ASP A 333 27.69 -12.82 -29.55
C ASP A 333 27.69 -14.14 -30.33
N PRO A 334 27.17 -14.15 -31.58
CA PRO A 334 27.15 -15.36 -32.40
C PRO A 334 28.57 -15.79 -32.83
N ASP A 335 28.73 -17.05 -33.23
CA ASP A 335 29.96 -17.49 -33.90
C ASP A 335 30.13 -16.70 -35.20
N PRO A 336 31.26 -15.99 -35.41
CA PRO A 336 31.53 -15.24 -36.64
C PRO A 336 31.37 -16.05 -37.94
N LYS A 337 31.50 -17.38 -37.87
CA LYS A 337 31.30 -18.28 -39.02
C LYS A 337 29.84 -18.54 -39.37
N HIS A 338 28.92 -18.25 -38.45
CA HIS A 338 27.51 -18.61 -38.53
C HIS A 338 26.58 -17.42 -38.27
N ILE A 339 26.98 -16.23 -38.70
CA ILE A 339 26.20 -15.01 -38.49
C ILE A 339 25.09 -14.86 -39.53
N ASN A 340 24.02 -14.17 -39.18
CA ASN A 340 23.14 -13.50 -40.12
C ASN A 340 23.31 -12.00 -39.90
N LYS A 341 23.77 -11.27 -40.93
CA LYS A 341 24.15 -9.86 -40.81
C LYS A 341 22.97 -8.95 -40.47
N LEU A 342 21.74 -9.39 -40.73
CA LEU A 342 20.52 -8.66 -40.35
C LEU A 342 20.41 -8.46 -38.83
N PHE A 343 20.95 -9.39 -38.03
CA PHE A 343 20.74 -9.42 -36.58
C PHE A 343 21.98 -9.09 -35.73
N VAL A 344 23.07 -8.59 -36.31
CA VAL A 344 24.32 -8.33 -35.54
C VAL A 344 24.16 -7.14 -34.58
N ASN A 345 23.60 -6.03 -35.05
CA ASN A 345 23.35 -4.80 -34.27
C ASN A 345 21.84 -4.52 -34.20
N HIS A 346 21.06 -5.54 -33.87
CA HIS A 346 19.60 -5.51 -33.94
C HIS A 346 18.99 -5.88 -32.57
N PRO A 347 17.82 -5.32 -32.18
CA PRO A 347 17.12 -5.73 -30.95
C PRO A 347 16.90 -7.25 -30.89
N ASP A 348 16.48 -7.86 -32.00
CA ASP A 348 16.38 -9.31 -32.18
C ASP A 348 17.73 -10.04 -32.40
N ARG A 349 18.82 -9.62 -31.75
CA ARG A 349 20.14 -10.32 -31.87
C ARG A 349 20.10 -11.79 -31.46
N PHE A 350 19.08 -12.19 -30.70
CA PHE A 350 18.79 -13.59 -30.38
C PHE A 350 18.43 -14.43 -31.62
N ARG A 351 18.12 -13.81 -32.77
CA ARG A 351 17.80 -14.51 -34.03
C ARG A 351 19.03 -14.98 -34.82
N GLN A 352 20.03 -15.45 -34.10
CA GLN A 352 21.27 -15.98 -34.65
C GLN A 352 21.34 -17.51 -34.47
N TYR A 353 21.98 -18.18 -35.42
CA TYR A 353 22.22 -19.61 -35.34
C TYR A 353 23.36 -19.92 -34.37
N GLY A 354 23.24 -21.04 -33.64
CA GLY A 354 24.31 -21.56 -32.79
C GLY A 354 24.51 -20.83 -31.47
N LEU A 355 23.60 -19.93 -31.07
CA LEU A 355 23.70 -19.24 -29.78
C LEU A 355 23.68 -20.22 -28.59
N TRP A 356 22.94 -21.33 -28.69
CA TRP A 356 22.94 -22.36 -27.67
C TRP A 356 24.35 -22.97 -27.49
N ASP A 357 25.06 -23.28 -28.58
CA ASP A 357 26.41 -23.87 -28.51
C ASP A 357 27.43 -22.94 -27.85
N ARG A 358 27.18 -21.61 -27.81
CA ARG A 358 28.03 -20.65 -27.09
C ARG A 358 28.06 -20.90 -25.59
N TYR A 359 27.05 -21.53 -25.01
CA TYR A 359 27.05 -21.87 -23.58
C TYR A 359 28.27 -22.71 -23.21
N THR A 360 28.56 -23.78 -23.97
CA THR A 360 29.71 -24.67 -23.74
C THR A 360 31.04 -23.92 -23.84
N GLN A 361 31.13 -22.90 -24.69
CA GLN A 361 32.35 -22.12 -24.88
C GLN A 361 32.60 -21.14 -23.72
N LEU A 362 31.52 -20.56 -23.18
CA LEU A 362 31.59 -19.63 -22.05
C LEU A 362 31.72 -20.37 -20.71
N TYR A 363 31.16 -21.58 -20.63
CA TYR A 363 31.07 -22.42 -19.44
C TYR A 363 31.65 -23.83 -19.71
N PRO A 364 32.96 -23.94 -20.04
CA PRO A 364 33.55 -25.22 -20.45
C PRO A 364 33.63 -26.24 -19.29
N ASN A 365 33.99 -25.76 -18.10
CA ASN A 365 34.27 -26.61 -16.94
C ASN A 365 33.18 -26.52 -15.86
N ASP A 366 32.57 -25.36 -15.67
CA ASP A 366 31.59 -25.07 -14.63
C ASP A 366 30.33 -24.46 -15.21
N ASP A 367 29.18 -24.71 -14.58
CA ASP A 367 27.91 -24.10 -14.98
C ASP A 367 27.78 -22.68 -14.42
N LEU A 368 26.78 -21.96 -14.93
CA LEU A 368 26.44 -20.59 -14.56
C LEU A 368 26.28 -20.43 -13.04
N VAL A 369 26.95 -19.42 -12.49
CA VAL A 369 26.83 -18.99 -11.09
C VAL A 369 26.40 -17.54 -11.07
N TYR A 370 25.23 -17.28 -10.52
CA TYR A 370 24.70 -15.95 -10.27
C TYR A 370 24.80 -15.63 -8.79
N THR A 371 25.38 -14.50 -8.43
CA THR A 371 25.49 -14.07 -7.03
C THR A 371 24.65 -12.83 -6.80
N VAL A 372 23.62 -12.95 -5.96
CA VAL A 372 22.70 -11.86 -5.62
C VAL A 372 23.47 -10.65 -5.07
N GLY A 373 23.17 -9.47 -5.61
CA GLY A 373 23.83 -8.22 -5.25
C GLY A 373 25.21 -7.99 -5.92
N VAL A 374 25.70 -8.95 -6.70
CA VAL A 374 26.98 -8.86 -7.43
C VAL A 374 26.79 -9.04 -8.93
N SER A 375 26.04 -10.06 -9.34
CA SER A 375 25.78 -10.38 -10.74
C SER A 375 24.67 -9.52 -11.34
N ASP A 376 24.77 -9.22 -12.63
CA ASP A 376 23.79 -8.47 -13.42
C ASP A 376 23.10 -9.43 -14.41
N TYR A 377 21.79 -9.65 -14.28
CA TYR A 377 21.12 -10.67 -15.10
C TYR A 377 21.13 -10.33 -16.60
N THR A 378 21.32 -9.07 -16.97
CA THR A 378 21.43 -8.67 -18.40
C THR A 378 22.77 -9.09 -19.03
N LYS A 379 23.75 -9.47 -18.20
CA LYS A 379 25.13 -9.81 -18.61
C LYS A 379 25.57 -11.21 -18.16
N ASP A 380 25.13 -11.63 -16.99
CA ASP A 380 25.63 -12.82 -16.30
C ASP A 380 24.61 -13.96 -16.28
N TRP A 381 23.36 -13.70 -16.66
CA TRP A 381 22.32 -14.73 -16.77
C TRP A 381 22.10 -15.12 -18.23
N PHE A 382 22.61 -16.28 -18.63
CA PHE A 382 22.47 -16.75 -20.01
C PHE A 382 20.99 -16.97 -20.37
N PHE A 383 20.56 -16.56 -21.57
CA PHE A 383 19.14 -16.54 -21.94
C PHE A 383 18.44 -17.93 -21.93
N ALA A 384 19.20 -19.03 -22.06
CA ALA A 384 18.65 -20.39 -22.07
C ALA A 384 19.52 -21.40 -21.31
N GLN A 385 18.95 -22.10 -20.33
CA GLN A 385 19.59 -23.24 -19.69
C GLN A 385 19.44 -24.50 -20.56
N ILE A 386 20.57 -24.94 -21.12
CA ILE A 386 20.67 -26.07 -22.05
C ILE A 386 21.72 -27.09 -21.58
N PRO A 387 21.77 -28.31 -22.14
CA PRO A 387 22.87 -29.24 -21.97
C PRO A 387 24.20 -28.69 -22.45
N ARG A 388 25.26 -29.04 -21.72
CA ARG A 388 26.63 -28.79 -22.13
C ARG A 388 27.11 -29.89 -23.06
N LYS A 389 27.79 -29.51 -24.14
CA LYS A 389 28.41 -30.43 -25.08
C LYS A 389 29.85 -30.73 -24.65
N LYS A 390 30.20 -32.01 -24.49
CA LYS A 390 31.57 -32.46 -24.17
C LYS A 390 32.42 -32.65 -25.44
N ASP A 391 33.73 -32.75 -25.26
CA ASP A 391 34.70 -32.95 -26.35
C ASP A 391 34.44 -34.23 -27.17
N ASP A 392 33.86 -35.26 -26.55
CA ASP A 392 33.46 -36.52 -27.20
C ASP A 392 32.10 -36.42 -27.93
N ASN A 393 31.54 -35.21 -28.05
CA ASN A 393 30.20 -34.89 -28.56
C ASN A 393 29.03 -35.46 -27.73
N THR A 394 29.26 -36.00 -26.53
CA THR A 394 28.15 -36.32 -25.61
C THR A 394 27.60 -35.05 -24.97
N LEU A 395 26.36 -35.12 -24.48
CA LEU A 395 25.68 -34.01 -23.83
C LEU A 395 25.49 -34.32 -22.35
N GLU A 396 25.64 -33.30 -21.52
CA GLU A 396 25.47 -33.38 -20.06
C GLU A 396 24.46 -32.33 -19.59
N GLY A 397 23.58 -32.70 -18.67
CA GLY A 397 22.65 -31.75 -18.04
C GLY A 397 23.40 -30.70 -17.22
N THR A 398 22.82 -29.51 -17.09
CA THR A 398 23.47 -28.37 -16.43
C THR A 398 22.80 -28.00 -15.13
N THR A 399 23.56 -27.54 -14.15
CA THR A 399 23.08 -27.08 -12.84
C THR A 399 23.54 -25.66 -12.56
N TRP A 400 22.62 -24.71 -12.68
CA TRP A 400 22.88 -23.31 -12.40
C TRP A 400 22.79 -23.04 -10.90
N LYS A 401 23.60 -22.11 -10.40
CA LYS A 401 23.66 -21.73 -8.99
C LYS A 401 23.22 -20.29 -8.81
N ILE A 402 22.36 -20.05 -7.83
CA ILE A 402 22.07 -18.71 -7.31
C ILE A 402 22.59 -18.64 -5.88
N ASN A 403 23.64 -17.87 -5.66
CA ASN A 403 24.21 -17.61 -4.35
C ASN A 403 23.54 -16.38 -3.74
N PHE A 404 23.08 -16.48 -2.50
CA PHE A 404 22.47 -15.38 -1.77
C PHE A 404 22.75 -15.50 -0.28
N LYS A 405 22.78 -14.37 0.42
CA LYS A 405 23.00 -14.32 1.86
C LYS A 405 21.70 -14.13 2.62
N LEU A 406 21.55 -14.84 3.72
CA LEU A 406 20.48 -14.64 4.70
C LEU A 406 21.09 -14.27 6.05
N ASN A 407 20.72 -13.11 6.58
CA ASN A 407 21.23 -12.66 7.88
C ASN A 407 20.64 -13.46 9.06
N ASN A 408 19.45 -14.03 8.88
CA ASN A 408 18.76 -14.87 9.87
C ASN A 408 17.94 -15.93 9.11
N VAL A 409 17.86 -17.16 9.63
CA VAL A 409 17.02 -18.23 9.10
C VAL A 409 16.07 -18.77 10.15
N VAL A 410 14.76 -18.61 9.91
CA VAL A 410 13.72 -19.19 10.76
C VAL A 410 13.54 -20.65 10.38
N ARG A 411 14.17 -21.55 11.14
CA ARG A 411 14.21 -22.99 10.85
C ARG A 411 12.84 -23.65 10.68
N ASN A 412 11.84 -23.22 11.45
CA ASN A 412 10.45 -23.72 11.37
C ASN A 412 9.55 -22.92 10.42
N GLY A 413 10.07 -21.85 9.81
CA GLY A 413 9.33 -20.99 8.89
C GLY A 413 9.26 -21.57 7.47
N THR A 414 8.38 -21.00 6.64
CA THR A 414 8.29 -21.33 5.21
C THR A 414 8.66 -20.13 4.36
N TYR A 415 9.65 -20.29 3.50
CA TYR A 415 10.09 -19.34 2.49
C TYR A 415 9.36 -19.66 1.18
N LYS A 416 9.23 -18.68 0.28
CA LYS A 416 8.63 -18.90 -1.05
C LYS A 416 9.67 -18.61 -2.13
N LEU A 417 9.84 -19.56 -3.04
CA LEU A 417 10.58 -19.40 -4.29
C LEU A 417 9.58 -19.40 -5.45
N ARG A 418 9.64 -18.38 -6.30
CA ARG A 418 8.83 -18.30 -7.50
C ARG A 418 9.72 -18.42 -8.74
N VAL A 419 9.29 -19.23 -9.69
CA VAL A 419 9.99 -19.47 -10.96
C VAL A 419 9.01 -19.34 -12.11
N ALA A 420 9.22 -18.32 -12.94
CA ALA A 420 8.52 -18.12 -14.20
C ALA A 420 9.41 -18.54 -15.37
N VAL A 421 8.82 -19.24 -16.33
CA VAL A 421 9.49 -19.84 -17.48
C VAL A 421 8.84 -19.30 -18.75
N ALA A 422 9.63 -18.60 -19.57
CA ALA A 422 9.20 -18.06 -20.87
C ALA A 422 9.04 -19.16 -21.93
N SER A 423 9.87 -20.21 -21.87
CA SER A 423 9.86 -21.32 -22.84
C SER A 423 10.51 -22.57 -22.29
N ALA A 424 10.07 -23.74 -22.76
CA ALA A 424 10.71 -25.01 -22.46
C ALA A 424 10.62 -26.00 -23.64
N THR A 425 11.71 -26.71 -23.89
CA THR A 425 11.77 -27.79 -24.89
C THR A 425 12.21 -29.09 -24.23
N LEU A 426 11.27 -30.01 -23.98
CA LEU A 426 11.52 -31.33 -23.41
C LEU A 426 12.47 -31.29 -22.19
N ALA A 427 12.24 -30.34 -21.30
CA ALA A 427 13.13 -30.01 -20.19
C ALA A 427 12.48 -30.34 -18.83
N GLU A 428 13.27 -30.25 -17.77
CA GLU A 428 12.84 -30.45 -16.39
C GLU A 428 13.66 -29.52 -15.50
N ILE A 429 13.02 -28.81 -14.56
CA ILE A 429 13.70 -28.03 -13.54
C ILE A 429 13.64 -28.82 -12.23
N GLN A 430 14.79 -29.10 -11.63
CA GLN A 430 14.90 -29.62 -10.28
C GLN A 430 15.51 -28.56 -9.37
N VAL A 431 14.82 -28.26 -8.27
CA VAL A 431 15.22 -27.25 -7.28
C VAL A 431 15.83 -27.92 -6.05
N ARG A 432 17.03 -27.49 -5.65
CA ARG A 432 17.70 -27.90 -4.41
C ARG A 432 18.31 -26.67 -3.73
N PHE A 433 18.50 -26.76 -2.41
CA PHE A 433 19.20 -25.74 -1.63
C PHE A 433 20.40 -26.35 -0.93
N ASN A 434 21.51 -25.63 -0.94
CA ASN A 434 22.76 -25.86 -0.20
C ASN A 434 23.55 -27.16 -0.52
N ASP A 435 22.88 -28.27 -0.85
CA ASP A 435 23.49 -29.49 -1.34
C ASP A 435 22.86 -29.95 -2.68
N PRO A 436 23.59 -29.84 -3.81
CA PRO A 436 23.08 -30.27 -5.12
C PRO A 436 22.97 -31.80 -5.25
N LYS A 437 23.61 -32.57 -4.36
CA LYS A 437 23.64 -34.04 -4.39
C LYS A 437 22.51 -34.67 -3.59
N THR A 438 21.65 -33.86 -2.96
CA THR A 438 20.48 -34.36 -2.23
C THR A 438 19.63 -35.27 -3.13
N ARG A 439 19.41 -36.51 -2.67
CA ARG A 439 18.81 -37.59 -3.48
C ARG A 439 17.44 -37.22 -4.05
N ARG A 440 16.63 -36.46 -3.29
CA ARG A 440 15.34 -35.94 -3.74
C ARG A 440 15.44 -34.42 -3.89
N PRO A 441 15.12 -33.84 -5.05
CA PRO A 441 14.98 -32.40 -5.15
C PRO A 441 13.81 -31.93 -4.28
N LEU A 442 13.88 -30.70 -3.78
CA LEU A 442 12.78 -30.07 -3.05
C LEU A 442 11.55 -29.94 -3.94
N PHE A 443 11.77 -29.60 -5.21
CA PHE A 443 10.74 -29.46 -6.23
C PHE A 443 11.24 -29.95 -7.58
N THR A 444 10.36 -30.57 -8.37
CA THR A 444 10.59 -30.87 -9.78
C THR A 444 9.36 -30.52 -10.60
N THR A 445 9.56 -29.92 -11.77
CA THR A 445 8.48 -29.68 -12.73
C THR A 445 8.00 -30.95 -13.43
N GLY A 446 8.78 -32.04 -13.36
CA GLY A 446 8.67 -33.12 -14.34
C GLY A 446 9.04 -32.64 -15.76
N LEU A 447 8.71 -33.45 -16.77
CA LEU A 447 8.96 -33.12 -18.17
C LEU A 447 7.98 -32.04 -18.64
N ILE A 448 8.51 -30.88 -19.02
CA ILE A 448 7.74 -29.73 -19.51
C ILE A 448 8.21 -29.27 -20.89
N GLY A 449 7.26 -28.68 -21.64
CA GLY A 449 7.51 -27.98 -22.88
C GLY A 449 7.79 -28.85 -24.11
N ARG A 450 7.41 -28.35 -25.30
CA ARG A 450 7.58 -28.99 -26.63
C ARG A 450 7.68 -27.92 -27.75
N ASP A 451 8.00 -26.68 -27.38
CA ASP A 451 7.92 -25.52 -28.28
C ASP A 451 9.01 -25.48 -29.36
N ASN A 452 10.18 -26.05 -29.05
CA ASN A 452 11.41 -25.98 -29.84
C ASN A 452 11.90 -24.54 -30.06
N SER A 453 11.64 -23.62 -29.13
CA SER A 453 12.00 -22.21 -29.30
C SER A 453 13.51 -21.98 -29.43
N VAL A 454 14.34 -22.76 -28.71
CA VAL A 454 15.81 -22.71 -28.79
C VAL A 454 16.31 -22.94 -30.23
N ALA A 455 15.81 -23.99 -30.89
CA ALA A 455 16.18 -24.34 -32.26
C ALA A 455 15.52 -23.45 -33.32
N ARG A 456 14.62 -22.54 -32.91
CA ARG A 456 13.82 -21.70 -33.79
C ARG A 456 14.03 -20.22 -33.52
N HIS A 457 15.18 -19.84 -32.95
CA HIS A 457 15.54 -18.45 -32.74
C HIS A 457 14.51 -17.66 -31.90
N GLY A 458 13.86 -18.34 -30.95
CA GLY A 458 12.88 -17.74 -30.05
C GLY A 458 13.47 -17.38 -28.70
N ILE A 459 12.76 -16.51 -27.96
CA ILE A 459 13.05 -16.11 -26.58
C ILE A 459 11.87 -16.40 -25.63
N HIS A 460 10.78 -16.93 -26.18
CA HIS A 460 9.60 -17.37 -25.44
C HIS A 460 8.83 -18.42 -26.24
N GLY A 461 7.88 -19.07 -25.59
CA GLY A 461 7.01 -20.12 -26.09
C GLY A 461 5.74 -20.16 -25.26
N LEU A 462 5.44 -21.31 -24.64
CA LEU A 462 4.38 -21.39 -23.64
C LEU A 462 4.89 -20.99 -22.26
N TYR A 463 4.14 -20.14 -21.58
CA TYR A 463 4.47 -19.62 -20.26
C TYR A 463 4.12 -20.61 -19.15
N TRP A 464 4.98 -20.69 -18.13
CA TRP A 464 4.75 -21.47 -16.92
C TRP A 464 5.15 -20.68 -15.68
N LEU A 465 4.36 -20.81 -14.62
CA LEU A 465 4.62 -20.17 -13.33
C LEU A 465 4.54 -21.20 -12.20
N TYR A 466 5.60 -21.29 -11.40
CA TYR A 466 5.68 -22.19 -10.25
C TYR A 466 5.88 -21.38 -8.96
N ASN A 467 5.08 -21.70 -7.94
CA ASN A 467 5.25 -21.23 -6.57
C ASN A 467 5.71 -22.43 -5.72
N ILE A 468 6.88 -22.31 -5.11
CA ILE A 468 7.58 -23.40 -4.42
C ILE A 468 7.77 -23.01 -2.96
N ASP A 469 7.30 -23.87 -2.07
CA ASP A 469 7.45 -23.70 -0.63
C ASP A 469 8.81 -24.27 -0.21
N VAL A 470 9.60 -23.43 0.47
CA VAL A 470 10.96 -23.75 0.89
C VAL A 470 10.98 -23.76 2.42
N PRO A 471 10.98 -24.94 3.06
CA PRO A 471 11.11 -25.03 4.51
C PRO A 471 12.40 -24.37 4.98
N GLY A 472 12.35 -23.55 6.03
CA GLY A 472 13.52 -22.87 6.58
C GLY A 472 14.63 -23.81 7.03
N ALA A 473 14.29 -25.06 7.37
CA ALA A 473 15.25 -26.13 7.63
C ALA A 473 16.21 -26.42 6.45
N GLN A 474 15.82 -26.07 5.21
CA GLN A 474 16.66 -26.21 4.01
C GLN A 474 17.69 -25.07 3.85
N LEU A 475 17.54 -23.99 4.61
CA LEU A 475 18.36 -22.78 4.54
C LEU A 475 19.31 -22.69 5.73
N VAL A 476 20.37 -21.90 5.60
CA VAL A 476 21.36 -21.63 6.66
C VAL A 476 21.57 -20.13 6.82
N GLU A 477 21.95 -19.68 8.01
CA GLU A 477 22.41 -18.30 8.17
C GLU A 477 23.73 -18.09 7.44
N GLY A 478 23.91 -16.93 6.83
CA GLY A 478 25.02 -16.63 5.95
C GLY A 478 24.76 -17.08 4.51
N ASP A 479 25.76 -17.71 3.90
CA ASP A 479 25.76 -18.07 2.48
C ASP A 479 24.84 -19.25 2.18
N ASN A 480 23.88 -19.03 1.30
CA ASN A 480 23.01 -20.07 0.74
C ASN A 480 23.23 -20.19 -0.77
N THR A 481 23.03 -21.40 -1.29
CA THR A 481 23.03 -21.65 -2.73
C THR A 481 21.75 -22.36 -3.15
N LEU A 482 20.98 -21.75 -4.04
CA LEU A 482 19.90 -22.38 -4.78
C LEU A 482 20.49 -23.03 -6.05
N PHE A 483 20.18 -24.31 -6.27
CA PHE A 483 20.55 -25.06 -7.45
C PHE A 483 19.32 -25.28 -8.34
N LEU A 484 19.43 -24.86 -9.59
CA LEU A 484 18.46 -25.14 -10.66
C LEU A 484 19.09 -26.14 -11.63
N THR A 485 18.73 -27.42 -11.48
CA THR A 485 19.25 -28.49 -12.33
C THR A 485 18.30 -28.78 -13.48
N GLN A 486 18.82 -28.70 -14.70
CA GLN A 486 18.26 -29.29 -15.90
C GLN A 486 18.99 -30.61 -16.14
N PRO A 487 18.35 -31.78 -15.98
CA PRO A 487 19.02 -33.07 -16.14
C PRO A 487 18.89 -33.71 -17.54
N ARG A 488 18.10 -33.13 -18.46
CA ARG A 488 17.71 -33.76 -19.73
C ARG A 488 18.70 -33.39 -20.84
N ASN A 489 19.42 -34.38 -21.36
CA ASN A 489 20.61 -34.15 -22.21
C ASN A 489 20.66 -35.03 -23.47
N THR A 490 19.51 -35.41 -24.04
CA THR A 490 19.47 -36.22 -25.27
C THR A 490 19.59 -35.39 -26.56
N SER A 491 19.41 -34.07 -26.48
CA SER A 491 19.51 -33.14 -27.62
C SER A 491 20.05 -31.79 -27.16
N PRO A 492 20.86 -31.08 -27.97
CA PRO A 492 21.41 -29.77 -27.61
C PRO A 492 20.33 -28.68 -27.51
N PHE A 493 19.12 -28.95 -28.02
CA PHE A 493 17.99 -28.03 -27.99
C PHE A 493 17.07 -28.24 -26.78
N GLN A 494 17.32 -29.25 -25.95
CA GLN A 494 16.58 -29.40 -24.71
C GLN A 494 16.94 -28.27 -23.77
N GLY A 495 15.97 -27.55 -23.23
CA GLY A 495 16.33 -26.41 -22.40
C GLY A 495 15.15 -25.60 -21.91
N ILE A 496 15.48 -24.66 -21.04
CA ILE A 496 14.55 -23.75 -20.36
C ILE A 496 15.01 -22.32 -20.63
N MET A 497 14.07 -21.44 -20.97
CA MET A 497 14.26 -20.00 -20.93
C MET A 497 13.47 -19.48 -19.74
N TYR A 498 14.17 -18.86 -18.79
CA TYR A 498 13.54 -18.23 -17.63
C TYR A 498 12.94 -16.89 -18.04
N ASP A 499 11.95 -16.45 -17.28
CA ASP A 499 11.34 -15.10 -17.37
C ASP A 499 11.67 -14.33 -16.08
N TYR A 500 11.29 -14.91 -14.94
CA TYR A 500 11.45 -14.23 -13.66
C TYR A 500 11.64 -15.22 -12.50
N ILE A 501 12.59 -14.95 -11.61
CA ILE A 501 12.85 -15.78 -10.42
C ILE A 501 12.91 -14.89 -9.17
N ARG A 502 12.24 -15.28 -8.07
CA ARG A 502 12.16 -14.48 -6.84
C ARG A 502 12.20 -15.33 -5.57
N GLY A 503 13.02 -14.94 -4.58
CA GLY A 503 13.04 -15.51 -3.22
C GLY A 503 12.44 -14.56 -2.16
N ARG A 504 11.76 -15.08 -1.12
CA ARG A 504 11.06 -14.29 -0.04
C ARG A 504 11.24 -14.91 1.36
N MET A 505 11.32 -14.10 2.42
CA MET A 505 11.34 -14.50 3.85
C MET A 505 10.21 -13.86 4.66
N GLN A 506 9.44 -14.66 5.40
CA GLN A 506 8.37 -14.19 6.29
C GLN A 506 8.11 -15.14 7.45
N VAL A 507 7.37 -14.64 8.44
CA VAL A 507 6.79 -15.44 9.52
C VAL A 507 5.28 -15.28 9.50
N MET A 508 4.58 -16.40 9.64
CA MET A 508 3.12 -16.48 9.70
C MET A 508 2.73 -16.99 11.08
N MET A 509 1.80 -16.30 11.74
CA MET A 509 1.10 -16.79 12.92
C MET A 509 -0.33 -17.13 12.52
N ASP A 510 -0.83 -18.30 12.91
CA ASP A 510 -2.17 -18.78 12.55
C ASP A 510 -2.79 -19.54 13.73
N ASN A 511 -4.03 -19.22 14.07
CA ASN A 511 -4.80 -19.91 15.12
C ASN A 511 -6.08 -20.60 14.58
N GLY A 512 -6.22 -20.69 13.26
CA GLY A 512 -7.39 -21.24 12.56
C GLY A 512 -8.54 -20.26 12.37
N ILE A 513 -8.49 -19.06 12.97
CA ILE A 513 -9.51 -18.00 12.85
C ILE A 513 -8.93 -16.81 12.10
N VAL A 514 -7.78 -16.30 12.58
CA VAL A 514 -7.03 -15.20 11.98
C VAL A 514 -5.62 -15.66 11.68
N GLN A 515 -5.10 -15.22 10.53
CA GLN A 515 -3.72 -15.47 10.14
C GLN A 515 -3.01 -14.14 9.93
N ILE A 516 -1.83 -14.00 10.53
CA ILE A 516 -1.05 -12.76 10.51
C ILE A 516 0.28 -13.05 9.86
N THR A 517 0.65 -12.21 8.91
CA THR A 517 1.85 -12.36 8.11
C THR A 517 2.80 -11.21 8.40
N LEU A 518 3.97 -11.52 8.95
CA LEU A 518 4.99 -10.57 9.39
C LEU A 518 6.23 -10.68 8.50
N SER A 519 6.81 -9.53 8.15
CA SER A 519 8.15 -9.50 7.57
C SER A 519 9.18 -9.92 8.61
N ASN A 520 10.27 -10.53 8.17
CA ASN A 520 11.32 -11.02 9.02
C ASN A 520 12.67 -10.52 8.50
N PRO A 521 13.56 -9.97 9.35
CA PRO A 521 13.39 -9.73 10.79
C PRO A 521 12.70 -8.40 11.14
N ASP A 522 12.23 -7.62 10.17
CA ASP A 522 11.72 -6.28 10.43
C ASP A 522 10.50 -6.26 11.39
N GLY A 523 9.66 -7.30 11.39
CA GLY A 523 8.45 -7.37 12.20
C GLY A 523 7.40 -6.34 11.78
N ILE A 524 7.24 -6.16 10.46
CA ILE A 524 6.15 -5.37 9.86
C ILE A 524 4.98 -6.30 9.57
N VAL A 525 3.77 -5.89 9.89
CA VAL A 525 2.55 -6.64 9.57
C VAL A 525 2.24 -6.42 8.09
N THR A 526 2.61 -7.40 7.27
CA THR A 526 2.45 -7.37 5.81
C THR A 526 1.10 -7.88 5.35
N GLY A 527 0.41 -8.67 6.19
CA GLY A 527 -0.97 -9.06 5.94
C GLY A 527 -1.71 -9.62 7.15
N ILE A 528 -3.03 -9.48 7.12
CA ILE A 528 -3.97 -10.07 8.08
C ILE A 528 -5.06 -10.76 7.26
N ARG A 529 -5.20 -12.08 7.36
CA ARG A 529 -6.21 -12.85 6.65
C ARG A 529 -7.32 -13.24 7.63
N TYR A 530 -8.56 -12.99 7.25
CA TYR A 530 -9.73 -13.26 8.09
C TYR A 530 -10.98 -13.44 7.23
N ASN A 531 -11.82 -14.42 7.60
CA ASN A 531 -13.13 -14.70 7.01
C ASN A 531 -13.19 -14.65 5.46
N GLY A 532 -12.28 -15.36 4.79
CA GLY A 532 -12.24 -15.44 3.32
C GLY A 532 -11.58 -14.25 2.61
N ILE A 533 -11.30 -13.14 3.31
CA ILE A 533 -10.49 -12.04 2.78
C ILE A 533 -9.02 -12.42 2.90
N ASP A 534 -8.30 -12.36 1.79
CA ASP A 534 -6.89 -12.75 1.64
C ASP A 534 -5.95 -11.85 2.44
N ASN A 535 -6.20 -10.54 2.46
CA ASN A 535 -5.48 -9.56 3.27
C ASN A 535 -6.37 -8.35 3.60
N LEU A 536 -6.56 -8.02 4.87
CA LEU A 536 -7.30 -6.82 5.30
C LEU A 536 -6.53 -5.52 5.07
N LEU A 537 -5.20 -5.59 4.93
CA LEU A 537 -4.32 -4.42 4.78
C LEU A 537 -4.17 -4.00 3.31
N GLU A 538 -3.96 -2.70 3.07
CA GLU A 538 -3.86 -2.10 1.73
C GLU A 538 -2.70 -2.69 0.92
N VAL A 539 -3.01 -3.66 0.06
CA VAL A 539 -2.01 -4.44 -0.69
C VAL A 539 -1.27 -3.61 -1.74
N ARG A 540 -1.84 -2.48 -2.18
CA ARG A 540 -1.18 -1.55 -3.11
C ARG A 540 -0.06 -0.74 -2.45
N ASN A 541 -0.05 -0.62 -1.13
CA ASN A 541 1.06 -0.01 -0.41
C ASN A 541 2.27 -0.95 -0.39
N GLU A 542 3.46 -0.35 -0.33
CA GLU A 542 4.66 -1.06 0.10
C GLU A 542 4.41 -1.74 1.45
N GLU A 543 5.04 -2.89 1.67
CA GLU A 543 4.71 -3.72 2.83
C GLU A 543 5.07 -3.06 4.16
N SER A 544 6.18 -2.32 4.17
CA SER A 544 6.61 -1.40 5.24
C SER A 544 5.57 -0.34 5.60
N ASN A 545 4.59 -0.12 4.72
CA ASN A 545 3.56 0.90 4.79
C ASN A 545 2.14 0.31 4.86
N ARG A 546 2.00 -0.91 5.41
CA ARG A 546 0.71 -1.56 5.67
C ARG A 546 0.36 -1.50 7.15
N GLY A 547 0.84 -2.45 7.95
CA GLY A 547 0.72 -2.43 9.41
C GLY A 547 2.09 -2.34 10.07
N TYR A 548 2.33 -1.31 10.88
CA TYR A 548 3.65 -1.05 11.46
C TYR A 548 3.59 -0.33 12.81
N TRP A 549 4.67 -0.46 13.56
CA TRP A 549 4.96 0.38 14.72
C TRP A 549 5.82 1.55 14.27
N ASP A 550 5.50 2.76 14.73
CA ASP A 550 6.29 3.96 14.46
C ASP A 550 6.58 4.78 15.71
N MET A 551 7.62 5.61 15.61
CA MET A 551 7.90 6.66 16.57
C MET A 551 8.35 7.94 15.87
N VAL A 552 8.12 9.07 16.55
CA VAL A 552 8.68 10.38 16.19
C VAL A 552 9.58 10.83 17.32
N TRP A 553 10.85 11.07 17.04
CA TRP A 553 11.84 11.45 18.05
C TRP A 553 12.77 12.56 17.55
N ASN A 554 13.50 13.23 18.43
CA ASN A 554 14.56 14.16 18.02
C ASN A 554 15.74 14.18 19.00
N SER A 555 16.89 14.67 18.52
CA SER A 555 18.06 14.91 19.35
C SER A 555 18.00 16.31 19.98
N PRO A 556 18.24 16.44 21.31
CA PRO A 556 18.31 17.73 22.00
C PRO A 556 19.45 18.62 21.49
N THR A 557 20.50 18.04 20.91
CA THR A 557 21.77 18.73 20.59
C THR A 557 21.88 19.23 19.15
N THR A 558 21.03 18.76 18.23
CA THR A 558 21.16 19.09 16.80
C THR A 558 20.45 20.38 16.39
N GLY A 559 19.66 20.99 17.28
CA GLY A 559 18.84 22.18 16.97
C GLY A 559 17.72 21.92 15.98
N ILE A 560 17.51 20.66 15.55
CA ILE A 560 16.44 20.25 14.63
C ILE A 560 15.13 20.14 15.42
N THR A 561 14.17 21.01 15.10
CA THR A 561 12.85 21.05 15.76
C THR A 561 11.83 20.13 15.10
N THR A 562 12.07 19.67 13.88
CA THR A 562 11.22 18.69 13.16
C THR A 562 11.57 17.28 13.61
N GLY A 563 10.59 16.55 14.15
CA GLY A 563 10.77 15.17 14.59
C GLY A 563 11.19 14.23 13.46
N ILE A 564 12.07 13.28 13.77
CA ILE A 564 12.53 12.19 12.92
C ILE A 564 11.52 11.05 13.02
N PHE A 565 10.90 10.70 11.89
CA PHE A 565 9.97 9.57 11.79
C PHE A 565 10.75 8.27 11.58
N ASP A 566 10.49 7.28 12.43
CA ASP A 566 11.13 5.96 12.41
C ASP A 566 10.06 4.87 12.40
N VAL A 567 9.96 4.15 11.28
CA VAL A 567 9.22 2.88 11.22
C VAL A 567 10.10 1.84 11.89
N ILE A 568 9.66 1.36 13.05
CA ILE A 568 10.45 0.47 13.88
C ILE A 568 10.61 -0.87 13.18
N LYS A 569 11.84 -1.17 12.74
CA LYS A 569 12.21 -2.45 12.12
C LYS A 569 13.14 -3.22 13.05
N GLY A 570 12.77 -4.46 13.34
CA GLY A 570 13.65 -5.39 14.05
C GLY A 570 14.85 -5.80 13.20
N THR A 571 15.95 -6.14 13.86
CA THR A 571 17.13 -6.78 13.27
C THR A 571 17.21 -8.25 13.63
N SER A 572 16.42 -8.72 14.60
CA SER A 572 16.30 -10.13 14.95
C SER A 572 14.85 -10.55 15.23
N LEU A 573 14.56 -11.84 15.11
CA LEU A 573 13.29 -12.47 15.47
C LEU A 573 13.55 -13.65 16.41
N ILE A 574 12.76 -13.75 17.48
CA ILE A 574 12.80 -14.83 18.45
C ILE A 574 11.36 -15.33 18.69
N VAL A 575 11.16 -16.64 18.66
CA VAL A 575 9.90 -17.25 19.15
C VAL A 575 10.05 -17.40 20.66
N ILE A 576 9.21 -16.69 21.42
CA ILE A 576 9.24 -16.65 22.89
C ILE A 576 8.40 -17.79 23.46
N VAL A 577 7.21 -17.99 22.92
CA VAL A 577 6.30 -19.09 23.30
C VAL A 577 5.71 -19.71 22.05
N GLU A 578 5.64 -21.05 22.00
CA GLU A 578 4.92 -21.81 20.98
C GLU A 578 4.33 -23.07 21.64
N ASN A 579 3.02 -23.06 21.86
CA ASN A 579 2.28 -24.22 22.36
C ASN A 579 0.84 -24.22 21.82
N GLU A 580 0.01 -25.19 22.22
CA GLU A 580 -1.36 -25.33 21.72
C GLU A 580 -2.27 -24.13 22.02
N GLU A 581 -1.99 -23.37 23.08
CA GLU A 581 -2.85 -22.27 23.54
C GLU A 581 -2.36 -20.90 23.05
N GLN A 582 -1.06 -20.73 22.81
CA GLN A 582 -0.50 -19.45 22.37
C GLN A 582 0.78 -19.56 21.54
N VAL A 583 0.97 -18.54 20.70
CA VAL A 583 2.25 -18.21 20.06
C VAL A 583 2.62 -16.77 20.43
N GLU A 584 3.82 -16.56 20.97
CA GLU A 584 4.42 -15.25 21.18
C GLU A 584 5.74 -15.16 20.42
N ILE A 585 5.88 -14.11 19.60
CA ILE A 585 7.13 -13.82 18.89
C ILE A 585 7.60 -12.40 19.17
N SER A 586 8.92 -12.22 19.14
CA SER A 586 9.63 -10.98 19.48
C SER A 586 10.51 -10.55 18.31
N PHE A 587 10.44 -9.27 17.95
CA PHE A 587 11.32 -8.62 16.98
C PHE A 587 12.11 -7.52 17.68
N THR A 588 13.43 -7.68 17.76
CA THR A 588 14.28 -6.75 18.52
C THR A 588 15.19 -5.92 17.63
N ARG A 589 15.49 -4.68 18.05
CA ARG A 589 16.54 -3.82 17.50
C ARG A 589 17.34 -3.24 18.66
N THR A 590 18.63 -3.57 18.73
CA THR A 590 19.55 -2.99 19.71
C THR A 590 20.20 -1.72 19.17
N TRP A 591 20.47 -0.75 20.04
CA TRP A 591 21.15 0.49 19.66
C TRP A 591 22.65 0.47 19.97
N ASP A 592 23.45 1.05 19.08
CA ASP A 592 24.87 1.34 19.31
C ASP A 592 25.27 2.69 18.67
N SER A 593 26.48 3.16 18.96
CA SER A 593 26.96 4.48 18.52
C SER A 593 27.02 4.67 16.99
N SER A 594 27.05 3.60 16.19
CA SER A 594 27.00 3.69 14.73
C SER A 594 25.62 4.08 14.19
N MET A 595 24.57 3.94 15.03
CA MET A 595 23.19 4.28 14.73
C MET A 595 22.81 5.72 15.11
N GLN A 596 23.71 6.44 15.76
CA GLN A 596 23.48 7.80 16.25
C GLN A 596 23.01 8.73 15.12
N GLY A 597 21.97 9.52 15.41
CA GLY A 597 21.36 10.45 14.46
C GLY A 597 20.44 9.82 13.41
N LYS A 598 20.38 8.48 13.32
CA LYS A 598 19.48 7.75 12.41
C LYS A 598 18.31 7.11 13.16
N PHE A 599 18.58 6.54 14.33
CA PHE A 599 17.59 5.88 15.19
C PHE A 599 17.64 6.44 16.60
N ALA A 600 16.49 6.42 17.29
CA ALA A 600 16.41 6.78 18.69
C ALA A 600 17.37 5.89 19.51
N PRO A 601 18.06 6.43 20.53
CA PRO A 601 18.95 5.68 21.43
C PRO A 601 18.21 4.66 22.30
N LEU A 602 17.55 3.67 21.69
CA LEU A 602 16.68 2.72 22.36
C LEU A 602 16.97 1.30 21.89
N ASN A 603 17.11 0.39 22.85
CA ASN A 603 16.79 -1.00 22.60
C ASN A 603 15.27 -1.12 22.49
N ILE A 604 14.81 -1.81 21.45
CA ILE A 604 13.40 -2.03 21.21
C ILE A 604 13.16 -3.53 21.08
N ASP A 605 12.18 -4.04 21.81
CA ASP A 605 11.62 -5.39 21.68
C ASP A 605 10.12 -5.26 21.38
N LYS A 606 9.72 -5.49 20.13
CA LYS A 606 8.31 -5.51 19.70
C LYS A 606 7.79 -6.94 19.71
N ARG A 607 6.65 -7.19 20.32
CA ARG A 607 6.07 -8.52 20.44
C ARG A 607 4.69 -8.62 19.83
N PHE A 608 4.39 -9.81 19.33
CA PHE A 608 3.09 -10.20 18.81
C PHE A 608 2.66 -11.51 19.48
N ILE A 609 1.43 -11.56 19.98
CA ILE A 609 0.85 -12.73 20.62
C ILE A 609 -0.43 -13.11 19.88
N LEU A 610 -0.54 -14.38 19.50
CA LEU A 610 -1.74 -14.96 18.95
C LEU A 610 -2.22 -16.09 19.85
N LEU A 611 -3.46 -15.98 20.35
CA LEU A 611 -4.07 -16.96 21.24
C LEU A 611 -5.00 -17.89 20.47
N ARG A 612 -5.08 -19.16 20.90
CA ARG A 612 -6.06 -20.11 20.37
C ARG A 612 -7.48 -19.59 20.60
N GLY A 613 -8.34 -19.73 19.60
CA GLY A 613 -9.75 -19.37 19.71
C GLY A 613 -10.06 -17.86 19.72
N SER A 614 -9.05 -17.00 19.63
CA SER A 614 -9.23 -15.55 19.59
C SER A 614 -9.38 -15.02 18.16
N SER A 615 -10.31 -14.09 17.94
CA SER A 615 -10.53 -13.43 16.65
C SER A 615 -9.73 -12.13 16.53
N GLY A 616 -8.42 -12.23 16.76
CA GLY A 616 -7.53 -11.08 16.80
C GLY A 616 -6.15 -11.45 17.34
N PHE A 617 -5.30 -10.44 17.54
CA PHE A 617 -3.98 -10.62 18.12
C PHE A 617 -3.56 -9.46 19.00
N TYR A 618 -2.65 -9.73 19.91
CA TYR A 618 -2.08 -8.72 20.80
C TYR A 618 -0.72 -8.27 20.29
N THR A 619 -0.40 -7.01 20.52
CA THR A 619 0.95 -6.48 20.29
C THR A 619 1.35 -5.51 21.39
N TYR A 620 2.63 -5.53 21.75
CA TYR A 620 3.22 -4.64 22.74
C TYR A 620 4.69 -4.41 22.42
N ALA A 621 5.29 -3.39 23.03
CA ALA A 621 6.72 -3.13 22.88
C ALA A 621 7.38 -2.76 24.20
N ILE A 622 8.64 -3.13 24.34
CA ILE A 622 9.51 -2.79 25.47
C ILE A 622 10.61 -1.89 24.93
N TYR A 623 10.68 -0.67 25.46
CA TYR A 623 11.74 0.28 25.15
C TYR A 623 12.68 0.41 26.34
N GLU A 624 13.98 0.39 26.08
CA GLU A 624 15.02 0.52 27.09
C GLU A 624 16.09 1.51 26.62
N HIS A 625 16.42 2.47 27.48
CA HIS A 625 17.47 3.46 27.32
C HIS A 625 18.56 3.23 28.39
N SER A 626 19.82 3.10 27.95
CA SER A 626 20.97 2.93 28.84
C SER A 626 21.55 4.27 29.31
N LYS A 627 22.16 4.29 30.50
CA LYS A 627 22.84 5.48 31.05
C LYS A 627 23.97 5.99 30.17
N GLU A 628 24.59 5.11 29.39
CA GLU A 628 25.76 5.44 28.57
C GLU A 628 25.39 6.07 27.22
N TRP A 629 24.10 6.22 26.94
CA TRP A 629 23.59 6.67 25.65
C TRP A 629 23.20 8.15 25.64
N PRO A 630 23.25 8.79 24.46
CA PRO A 630 22.91 10.20 24.33
C PRO A 630 21.43 10.43 24.61
N GLY A 631 21.12 11.57 25.23
CA GLY A 631 19.73 11.97 25.45
C GLY A 631 18.92 12.15 24.16
N PHE A 632 17.62 11.96 24.25
CA PHE A 632 16.67 12.10 23.14
C PHE A 632 15.29 12.54 23.64
N ASN A 633 14.46 13.12 22.77
CA ASN A 633 13.05 13.34 23.09
C ASN A 633 12.14 12.47 22.22
N LEU A 634 11.08 11.92 22.82
CA LEU A 634 10.12 11.03 22.17
C LEU A 634 8.77 11.75 22.02
N GLY A 635 8.46 12.28 20.85
CA GLY A 635 7.22 13.04 20.62
C GLY A 635 5.98 12.17 20.38
N GLU A 636 6.17 10.98 19.83
CA GLU A 636 5.09 10.03 19.53
C GLU A 636 5.63 8.60 19.49
N THR A 637 4.83 7.63 19.94
CA THR A 637 4.97 6.23 19.53
C THR A 637 3.60 5.58 19.42
N ARG A 638 3.39 4.74 18.41
CA ARG A 638 2.10 4.10 18.12
C ARG A 638 2.23 2.86 17.26
N VAL A 639 1.11 2.17 17.09
CA VAL A 639 0.88 1.17 16.04
C VAL A 639 -0.16 1.69 15.05
N ALA A 640 0.05 1.46 13.75
CA ALA A 640 -0.84 1.90 12.69
C ALA A 640 -1.12 0.77 11.70
N PHE A 641 -2.37 0.66 11.25
CA PHE A 641 -2.82 -0.32 10.25
C PHE A 641 -3.54 0.40 9.11
N LYS A 642 -3.06 0.24 7.88
CA LYS A 642 -3.69 0.79 6.68
C LYS A 642 -4.53 -0.28 6.02
N LEU A 643 -5.85 -0.14 6.15
CA LEU A 643 -6.83 -1.11 5.65
C LEU A 643 -7.09 -0.93 4.14
N ARG A 644 -7.50 -2.01 3.47
CA ARG A 644 -7.88 -2.02 2.06
C ARG A 644 -8.97 -0.99 1.74
N LYS A 645 -8.64 -0.01 0.90
CA LYS A 645 -9.58 1.06 0.55
C LYS A 645 -10.77 0.59 -0.27
N ASP A 646 -10.73 -0.61 -0.87
CA ASP A 646 -11.84 -1.20 -1.63
C ASP A 646 -12.80 -2.04 -0.78
N LYS A 647 -12.43 -2.33 0.48
CA LYS A 647 -13.23 -3.14 1.42
C LYS A 647 -13.78 -2.31 2.58
N PHE A 648 -13.01 -1.35 3.08
CA PHE A 648 -13.32 -0.59 4.30
C PHE A 648 -13.69 0.86 3.99
N HIS A 649 -14.98 1.12 3.77
CA HIS A 649 -15.51 2.46 3.45
C HIS A 649 -16.23 3.14 4.62
N TYR A 650 -16.48 2.42 5.72
CA TYR A 650 -17.27 2.90 6.84
C TYR A 650 -16.43 2.92 8.12
N MET A 651 -16.52 3.99 8.89
CA MET A 651 -15.79 4.19 10.13
C MET A 651 -16.76 4.40 11.28
N ALA A 652 -16.44 3.80 12.43
CA ALA A 652 -17.06 4.06 13.71
C ALA A 652 -15.98 4.35 14.76
N VAL A 653 -16.03 5.52 15.41
CA VAL A 653 -15.14 5.89 16.52
C VAL A 653 -15.89 6.15 17.83
N ALA A 654 -17.21 6.38 17.77
CA ALA A 654 -18.12 6.47 18.91
C ALA A 654 -19.57 6.24 18.43
N ASP A 655 -20.50 5.99 19.35
CA ASP A 655 -21.93 5.74 19.02
C ASP A 655 -22.56 6.83 18.14
N LYS A 656 -22.16 8.10 18.32
CA LYS A 656 -22.66 9.25 17.53
C LYS A 656 -21.71 9.70 16.42
N ARG A 657 -20.50 9.11 16.32
CA ARG A 657 -19.48 9.46 15.33
C ARG A 657 -19.15 8.26 14.45
N GLN A 658 -20.06 8.02 13.50
CA GLN A 658 -19.94 6.97 12.50
C GLN A 658 -20.38 7.49 11.13
N ARG A 659 -19.66 7.15 10.06
CA ARG A 659 -19.99 7.59 8.69
C ARG A 659 -19.27 6.77 7.63
N SER A 660 -19.76 6.90 6.40
CA SER A 660 -18.94 6.62 5.21
C SER A 660 -17.78 7.62 5.15
N MET A 661 -16.57 7.10 4.93
CA MET A 661 -15.35 7.89 4.83
C MET A 661 -15.06 8.28 3.38
N PRO A 662 -14.59 9.51 3.12
CA PRO A 662 -13.98 9.83 1.84
C PRO A 662 -12.80 8.89 1.55
N LEU A 663 -12.62 8.52 0.28
CA LEU A 663 -11.48 7.71 -0.12
C LEU A 663 -10.20 8.57 -0.16
N PRO A 664 -9.00 7.98 0.00
CA PRO A 664 -7.74 8.73 -0.12
C PRO A 664 -7.63 9.53 -1.43
N ASP A 665 -8.19 9.00 -2.52
CA ASP A 665 -8.18 9.63 -3.84
C ASP A 665 -9.08 10.88 -3.91
N ASP A 666 -10.12 10.96 -3.06
CA ASP A 666 -11.02 12.13 -2.99
C ASP A 666 -10.31 13.37 -2.43
N ARG A 667 -9.24 13.16 -1.67
CA ARG A 667 -8.44 14.22 -1.07
C ARG A 667 -7.43 14.84 -2.05
N LEU A 668 -7.19 14.21 -3.21
CA LEU A 668 -6.19 14.66 -4.19
C LEU A 668 -6.80 15.63 -5.23
N PRO A 669 -6.07 16.65 -5.72
CA PRO A 669 -6.52 17.47 -6.83
C PRO A 669 -6.77 16.64 -8.10
N PRO A 670 -7.81 16.93 -8.91
CA PRO A 670 -8.78 18.02 -8.78
C PRO A 670 -10.00 17.70 -7.90
N ARG A 671 -10.07 16.52 -7.27
CA ARG A 671 -11.22 16.09 -6.45
C ARG A 671 -11.26 16.76 -5.09
N GLY A 672 -10.10 17.01 -4.50
CA GLY A 672 -9.92 17.69 -3.23
C GLY A 672 -9.11 18.97 -3.34
N GLN A 673 -9.35 19.90 -2.41
CA GLN A 673 -8.57 21.12 -2.25
C GLN A 673 -8.13 21.28 -0.79
N ALA A 674 -6.82 21.27 -0.55
CA ALA A 674 -6.26 21.57 0.76
C ALA A 674 -6.62 22.99 1.21
N LEU A 675 -6.93 23.15 2.50
CA LEU A 675 -7.34 24.42 3.10
C LEU A 675 -6.18 25.05 3.90
N ALA A 676 -6.42 25.56 5.11
CA ALA A 676 -5.40 26.29 5.87
C ALA A 676 -4.18 25.44 6.27
N TYR A 677 -4.33 24.11 6.31
CA TYR A 677 -3.28 23.12 6.58
C TYR A 677 -3.56 21.82 5.83
N PRO A 678 -2.55 20.99 5.53
CA PRO A 678 -2.68 19.86 4.61
C PRO A 678 -3.64 18.76 5.09
N GLU A 679 -3.89 18.65 6.40
CA GLU A 679 -4.85 17.69 6.93
C GLU A 679 -6.31 18.02 6.62
N ALA A 680 -6.66 19.30 6.44
CA ALA A 680 -8.02 19.75 6.13
C ALA A 680 -8.21 19.91 4.61
N VAL A 681 -9.12 19.12 4.03
CA VAL A 681 -9.36 19.09 2.58
C VAL A 681 -10.85 19.27 2.27
N LEU A 682 -11.17 20.25 1.43
CA LEU A 682 -12.50 20.43 0.86
C LEU A 682 -12.72 19.45 -0.29
N LEU A 683 -13.81 18.69 -0.23
CA LEU A 683 -14.17 17.68 -1.23
C LEU A 683 -14.99 18.32 -2.36
N LEU A 684 -14.36 18.58 -3.50
CA LEU A 684 -14.96 19.24 -4.67
C LEU A 684 -15.71 18.25 -5.58
N ASN A 685 -15.11 17.08 -5.80
CA ASN A 685 -15.67 16.03 -6.66
C ASN A 685 -15.35 14.62 -6.13
N PRO A 686 -15.80 14.27 -4.91
CA PRO A 686 -15.56 12.97 -4.33
C PRO A 686 -16.26 11.86 -5.12
N ILE A 687 -15.75 10.63 -5.00
CA ILE A 687 -16.33 9.42 -5.58
C ILE A 687 -17.74 9.20 -5.03
N GLU A 688 -17.92 9.38 -3.73
CA GLU A 688 -19.24 9.38 -3.08
C GLU A 688 -19.88 10.77 -3.18
N PRO A 689 -20.91 10.97 -4.03
CA PRO A 689 -21.42 12.31 -4.32
C PRO A 689 -22.05 13.01 -3.11
N GLU A 690 -22.48 12.24 -2.11
CA GLU A 690 -23.03 12.75 -0.85
C GLU A 690 -22.00 13.53 -0.02
N LEU A 691 -20.70 13.30 -0.22
CA LEU A 691 -19.62 13.97 0.50
C LEU A 691 -19.21 15.32 -0.13
N LYS A 692 -19.76 15.65 -1.29
CA LYS A 692 -19.42 16.87 -2.02
C LYS A 692 -19.72 18.11 -1.19
N GLY A 693 -18.75 19.02 -1.13
CA GLY A 693 -18.80 20.26 -0.37
C GLY A 693 -18.44 20.12 1.11
N GLU A 694 -18.15 18.92 1.61
CA GLU A 694 -17.68 18.73 2.98
C GLU A 694 -16.18 18.95 3.12
N VAL A 695 -15.76 19.31 4.33
CA VAL A 695 -14.34 19.29 4.73
C VAL A 695 -14.04 17.99 5.47
N ASP A 696 -13.08 17.24 4.94
CA ASP A 696 -12.48 16.09 5.60
C ASP A 696 -11.17 16.49 6.26
N ASP A 697 -11.10 16.35 7.58
CA ASP A 697 -9.95 16.68 8.39
C ASP A 697 -9.65 15.56 9.39
N LYS A 698 -8.41 15.07 9.40
CA LYS A 698 -8.02 13.93 10.25
C LYS A 698 -8.31 14.19 11.73
N TYR A 699 -8.22 15.43 12.21
CA TYR A 699 -8.39 15.75 13.64
C TYR A 699 -9.87 15.72 14.08
N GLN A 700 -10.82 15.66 13.15
CA GLN A 700 -12.23 15.43 13.46
C GLN A 700 -12.46 14.07 14.12
N TYR A 701 -11.56 13.11 13.87
CA TYR A 701 -11.70 11.72 14.33
C TYR A 701 -10.90 11.42 15.61
N SER A 702 -10.41 12.45 16.32
CA SER A 702 -9.69 12.26 17.59
C SER A 702 -10.60 11.86 18.75
N CYS A 703 -10.04 11.14 19.72
CA CYS A 703 -10.68 10.74 20.97
C CYS A 703 -9.74 11.04 22.15
N GLU A 704 -10.27 11.08 23.37
CA GLU A 704 -9.47 11.24 24.58
C GLU A 704 -8.71 9.95 24.91
N ASN A 705 -7.55 10.05 25.56
CA ASN A 705 -6.75 8.88 25.90
C ASN A 705 -7.50 7.83 26.74
N LYS A 706 -8.51 8.25 27.52
CA LYS A 706 -9.38 7.34 28.27
C LYS A 706 -10.20 6.40 27.36
N ASP A 707 -10.46 6.80 26.12
CA ASP A 707 -11.30 6.07 25.16
C ASP A 707 -10.48 5.26 24.13
N ILE A 708 -9.33 5.76 23.68
CA ILE A 708 -8.52 5.17 22.58
C ILE A 708 -7.20 4.52 23.05
N LYS A 709 -6.74 4.81 24.29
CA LYS A 709 -5.52 4.23 24.89
C LYS A 709 -4.27 4.31 23.98
N VAL A 710 -4.06 5.46 23.32
CA VAL A 710 -2.83 5.74 22.53
C VAL A 710 -1.60 5.65 23.43
N PHE A 711 -0.51 5.06 22.94
CA PHE A 711 0.72 4.86 23.74
C PHE A 711 1.38 6.16 24.20
N LEU A 712 1.64 7.10 23.28
CA LEU A 712 2.22 8.42 23.60
C LEU A 712 2.02 9.38 22.43
N SER A 713 1.57 10.61 22.71
CA SER A 713 1.49 11.69 21.72
C SER A 713 1.37 13.07 22.36
N ALA A 714 2.07 14.06 21.80
CA ALA A 714 2.02 15.47 22.23
C ALA A 714 0.97 16.33 21.47
N HIS A 715 0.07 15.73 20.67
CA HIS A 715 -0.76 16.49 19.72
C HIS A 715 -1.65 17.59 20.33
N TYR A 716 -2.23 17.38 21.52
CA TYR A 716 -3.18 18.31 22.15
C TYR A 716 -2.62 19.02 23.39
N THR A 717 -1.33 18.83 23.66
CA THR A 717 -0.67 19.30 24.89
C THR A 717 0.68 19.97 24.63
N GLY A 718 1.29 19.71 23.47
CA GLY A 718 2.52 20.35 23.04
C GLY A 718 3.77 19.81 23.74
N ASP A 719 4.84 20.61 23.71
CA ASP A 719 6.19 20.26 24.21
C ASP A 719 6.23 19.85 25.69
N ASP A 720 5.20 20.21 26.46
CA ASP A 720 5.07 19.87 27.88
C ASP A 720 4.78 18.37 28.12
N LEU A 721 4.25 17.63 27.14
CA LEU A 721 4.07 16.16 27.20
C LEU A 721 4.97 15.41 26.19
N VAL A 722 6.12 15.98 25.88
CA VAL A 722 7.17 15.26 25.16
C VAL A 722 8.18 14.73 26.18
N PRO A 723 8.26 13.41 26.42
CA PRO A 723 9.32 12.82 27.24
C PRO A 723 10.71 13.21 26.73
N LYS A 724 11.52 13.77 27.63
CA LYS A 724 12.90 14.20 27.37
C LYS A 724 13.84 13.38 28.24
N TYR A 725 14.66 12.54 27.62
CA TYR A 725 15.61 11.68 28.32
C TYR A 725 16.99 12.32 28.26
N ASP A 726 17.60 12.52 29.42
CA ASP A 726 18.92 13.14 29.52
C ASP A 726 20.05 12.12 29.29
N GLU A 727 21.24 12.60 28.91
CA GLU A 727 22.45 11.78 28.93
C GLU A 727 22.73 11.31 30.37
N GLY A 728 22.98 10.01 30.57
CA GLY A 728 23.11 9.43 31.91
C GLY A 728 21.81 8.87 32.50
N GLU A 729 20.64 9.14 31.91
CA GLU A 729 19.35 8.67 32.40
C GLU A 729 19.11 7.20 31.99
N GLN A 730 18.81 6.32 32.95
CA GLN A 730 18.34 4.97 32.63
C GLN A 730 16.83 4.96 32.61
N TRP A 731 16.23 4.35 31.60
CA TRP A 731 14.78 4.27 31.51
C TRP A 731 14.34 2.99 30.81
N LYS A 732 13.23 2.39 31.27
CA LYS A 732 12.65 1.21 30.64
C LYS A 732 11.14 1.21 30.82
N LYS A 733 10.39 0.98 29.72
CA LYS A 733 8.92 0.98 29.73
C LYS A 733 8.34 -0.02 28.76
N VAL A 734 7.24 -0.64 29.18
CA VAL A 734 6.35 -1.46 28.36
C VAL A 734 5.17 -0.63 27.88
N PHE A 735 4.96 -0.59 26.56
CA PHE A 735 3.79 -0.02 25.89
C PHE A 735 2.84 -1.13 25.45
N GLY A 736 1.58 -1.09 25.91
CA GLY A 736 0.58 -2.13 25.67
C GLY A 736 0.55 -3.20 26.79
N PRO A 737 0.05 -4.42 26.51
CA PRO A 737 -0.48 -4.89 25.22
C PRO A 737 -1.79 -4.24 24.77
N VAL A 738 -1.92 -4.05 23.46
CA VAL A 738 -3.18 -3.69 22.78
C VAL A 738 -3.69 -4.88 21.97
N PHE A 739 -5.01 -5.04 21.93
CA PHE A 739 -5.68 -6.10 21.18
C PHE A 739 -6.22 -5.55 19.86
N ILE A 740 -5.86 -6.20 18.75
CA ILE A 740 -6.37 -5.90 17.42
C ILE A 740 -7.43 -6.94 17.08
N TYR A 741 -8.68 -6.54 17.22
CA TYR A 741 -9.85 -7.39 17.02
C TYR A 741 -10.37 -7.34 15.58
N VAL A 742 -10.76 -8.49 15.04
CA VAL A 742 -11.42 -8.62 13.73
C VAL A 742 -12.71 -9.42 13.88
N ASN A 743 -13.79 -8.92 13.30
CA ASN A 743 -15.11 -9.55 13.36
C ASN A 743 -15.83 -9.49 12.01
N SER A 744 -16.92 -10.24 11.88
CA SER A 744 -17.71 -10.36 10.66
C SER A 744 -19.17 -10.73 10.97
N LEU A 745 -20.10 -10.31 10.09
CA LEU A 745 -21.50 -10.72 10.14
C LEU A 745 -21.77 -11.88 9.18
N PHE A 746 -22.81 -12.66 9.45
CA PHE A 746 -23.43 -13.54 8.46
C PHE A 746 -24.36 -12.72 7.55
N ASP A 747 -24.43 -13.09 6.25
CA ASP A 747 -25.11 -12.30 5.20
C ASP A 747 -26.54 -11.87 5.59
N GLY A 748 -26.82 -10.57 5.46
CA GLY A 748 -28.16 -9.97 5.64
C GLY A 748 -28.37 -9.13 6.91
N ASN A 749 -27.36 -9.00 7.78
CA ASN A 749 -27.46 -8.23 9.03
C ASN A 749 -26.97 -6.77 8.92
N ASP A 750 -27.46 -5.92 9.83
CA ASP A 750 -27.09 -4.50 9.94
C ASP A 750 -25.63 -4.32 10.37
N ARG A 751 -24.86 -3.53 9.61
CA ARG A 751 -23.46 -3.17 9.91
C ARG A 751 -23.24 -2.62 11.32
N LEU A 752 -24.27 -2.01 11.94
CA LEU A 752 -24.20 -1.53 13.33
C LEU A 752 -23.89 -2.67 14.33
N GLN A 753 -24.21 -3.91 13.99
CA GLN A 753 -23.89 -5.07 14.84
C GLN A 753 -22.39 -5.31 14.98
N LEU A 754 -21.56 -4.96 13.99
CA LEU A 754 -20.09 -5.07 14.11
C LEU A 754 -19.54 -4.14 15.20
N TRP A 755 -20.13 -2.96 15.35
CA TRP A 755 -19.77 -2.00 16.40
C TRP A 755 -20.22 -2.48 17.79
N GLU A 756 -21.44 -3.01 17.89
CA GLU A 756 -21.93 -3.60 19.15
C GLU A 756 -21.08 -4.79 19.59
N ASP A 757 -20.71 -5.66 18.65
CA ASP A 757 -19.82 -6.80 18.90
C ASP A 757 -18.42 -6.34 19.35
N ALA A 758 -17.86 -5.29 18.72
CA ALA A 758 -16.61 -4.69 19.17
C ALA A 758 -16.70 -4.11 20.60
N LYS A 759 -17.85 -3.54 20.99
CA LYS A 759 -18.09 -3.08 22.38
C LYS A 759 -18.19 -4.24 23.36
N ILE A 760 -18.79 -5.37 22.96
CA ILE A 760 -18.80 -6.59 23.77
C ILE A 760 -17.37 -7.10 23.96
N GLN A 761 -16.56 -7.13 22.91
CA GLN A 761 -15.15 -7.52 23.01
C GLN A 761 -14.37 -6.56 23.91
N LEU A 762 -14.60 -5.25 23.83
CA LEU A 762 -13.98 -4.27 24.73
C LEU A 762 -14.25 -4.63 26.21
N MET A 763 -15.49 -4.95 26.57
CA MET A 763 -15.83 -5.35 27.95
C MET A 763 -15.08 -6.62 28.39
N ILE A 764 -14.91 -7.59 27.48
CA ILE A 764 -14.15 -8.82 27.76
C ILE A 764 -12.68 -8.50 28.02
N GLU A 765 -12.07 -7.64 27.19
CA GLU A 765 -10.67 -7.25 27.37
C GLU A 765 -10.45 -6.41 28.64
N GLU A 766 -11.39 -5.53 28.99
CA GLU A 766 -11.33 -4.74 30.24
C GLU A 766 -11.40 -5.62 31.49
N GLN A 767 -12.23 -6.67 31.47
CA GLN A 767 -12.30 -7.65 32.57
C GLN A 767 -11.10 -8.60 32.61
N SER A 768 -10.48 -8.85 31.46
CA SER A 768 -9.33 -9.76 31.34
C SER A 768 -7.98 -9.09 31.64
N TRP A 769 -7.94 -7.76 31.66
CA TRP A 769 -6.73 -7.01 31.99
C TRP A 769 -6.54 -6.91 33.52
N PRO A 770 -5.29 -7.08 34.04
CA PRO A 770 -4.04 -7.37 33.35
C PRO A 770 -3.94 -8.80 32.83
N TYR A 771 -3.38 -8.97 31.64
CA TYR A 771 -3.33 -10.27 30.97
C TYR A 771 -2.34 -11.24 31.62
N SER A 772 -2.75 -12.50 31.81
CA SER A 772 -1.89 -13.54 32.37
C SER A 772 -0.89 -14.14 31.38
N PHE A 773 -1.12 -13.99 30.07
CA PHE A 773 -0.39 -14.70 29.02
C PHE A 773 0.94 -14.07 28.52
N PRO A 774 1.21 -12.74 28.54
CA PRO A 774 2.45 -12.19 27.98
C PRO A 774 3.71 -12.71 28.70
N ALA A 775 4.70 -13.26 28.00
CA ALA A 775 5.80 -13.96 28.65
C ALA A 775 6.89 -13.04 29.23
N SER A 776 6.88 -11.74 28.96
CA SER A 776 7.91 -10.81 29.45
C SER A 776 7.83 -10.58 30.95
N GLU A 777 8.96 -10.68 31.65
CA GLU A 777 9.11 -10.29 33.07
C GLU A 777 8.90 -8.78 33.29
N ASP A 778 9.13 -7.96 32.25
CA ASP A 778 8.84 -6.52 32.31
C ASP A 778 7.33 -6.22 32.33
N TYR A 779 6.47 -7.21 32.09
CA TYR A 779 5.03 -7.09 32.23
C TYR A 779 4.58 -7.77 33.54
N PRO A 780 4.44 -7.02 34.66
CA PRO A 780 4.00 -7.61 35.92
C PRO A 780 2.56 -8.10 35.79
N LYS A 781 2.33 -9.31 36.30
CA LYS A 781 1.04 -10.00 36.33
C LYS A 781 0.10 -9.38 37.36
N SER A 782 -1.16 -9.80 37.34
CA SER A 782 -2.22 -9.29 38.23
C SER A 782 -1.85 -9.38 39.71
N GLU A 783 -1.25 -10.49 40.13
CA GLU A 783 -0.82 -10.82 41.49
C GLU A 783 0.45 -10.07 41.91
N GLN A 784 1.17 -9.48 40.93
CA GLN A 784 2.39 -8.69 41.16
C GLN A 784 2.09 -7.18 41.25
N ARG A 785 0.81 -6.81 41.35
CA ARG A 785 0.34 -5.43 41.34
C ARG A 785 -0.44 -5.13 42.62
N GLY A 786 -0.45 -3.87 43.01
CA GLY A 786 -1.17 -3.39 44.19
C GLY A 786 -2.50 -2.72 43.85
N TYR A 787 -3.23 -2.37 44.91
CA TYR A 787 -4.56 -1.77 44.89
C TYR A 787 -4.60 -0.60 45.86
N VAL A 788 -5.27 0.49 45.47
CA VAL A 788 -5.46 1.66 46.34
C VAL A 788 -6.93 2.08 46.31
N SER A 789 -7.53 2.20 47.48
CA SER A 789 -8.91 2.63 47.64
C SER A 789 -9.03 3.74 48.68
N GLY A 790 -10.13 4.47 48.61
CA GLY A 790 -10.47 5.48 49.61
C GLY A 790 -11.70 6.26 49.21
N ARG A 791 -11.94 7.36 49.92
CA ARG A 791 -13.04 8.29 49.63
C ARG A 791 -12.51 9.70 49.57
N LEU A 792 -12.79 10.42 48.49
CA LEU A 792 -12.49 11.83 48.37
C LEU A 792 -13.74 12.67 48.69
N LEU A 793 -13.55 13.66 49.56
CA LEU A 793 -14.55 14.64 49.97
C LEU A 793 -14.05 16.04 49.65
N VAL A 794 -14.96 16.97 49.40
CA VAL A 794 -14.66 18.39 49.19
C VAL A 794 -15.15 19.20 50.37
N LYS A 795 -14.34 20.15 50.83
CA LYS A 795 -14.74 21.12 51.86
C LYS A 795 -14.54 22.54 51.36
N ASP A 796 -15.65 23.22 51.12
CA ASP A 796 -15.67 24.62 50.72
C ASP A 796 -16.61 25.42 51.61
N ARG A 797 -16.02 26.15 52.56
CA ARG A 797 -16.73 26.90 53.62
C ARG A 797 -17.74 27.95 53.13
N TYR A 798 -17.69 28.36 51.86
CA TYR A 798 -18.64 29.33 51.30
C TYR A 798 -19.79 28.68 50.54
N ILE A 799 -19.73 27.36 50.31
CA ILE A 799 -20.80 26.58 49.67
C ILE A 799 -21.56 25.77 50.72
N ASN A 800 -20.83 25.01 51.56
CA ASN A 800 -21.40 24.20 52.62
C ASN A 800 -20.41 24.11 53.80
N SER A 801 -20.91 24.18 55.03
CA SER A 801 -20.09 23.95 56.22
C SER A 801 -19.70 22.48 56.40
N ASP A 802 -20.50 21.56 55.87
CA ASP A 802 -20.26 20.12 55.89
C ASP A 802 -19.45 19.65 54.67
N TYR A 803 -18.97 18.40 54.72
CA TYR A 803 -18.28 17.77 53.60
C TYR A 803 -19.22 17.48 52.43
N ILE A 804 -18.77 17.80 51.23
CA ILE A 804 -19.44 17.53 49.96
C ILE A 804 -18.81 16.28 49.33
N SER A 805 -19.63 15.40 48.77
CA SER A 805 -19.13 14.24 48.01
C SER A 805 -18.33 14.70 46.78
N ALA A 806 -17.14 14.13 46.54
CA ALA A 806 -16.35 14.39 45.32
C ALA A 806 -16.87 13.54 44.14
N ASN A 807 -18.16 13.63 43.83
CA ASN A 807 -18.81 12.84 42.80
C ASN A 807 -18.10 13.00 41.44
N GLY A 808 -17.69 11.88 40.85
CA GLY A 808 -17.10 11.86 39.52
C GLY A 808 -15.70 12.45 39.43
N ALA A 809 -15.04 12.71 40.56
CA ALA A 809 -13.65 13.16 40.64
C ALA A 809 -12.71 12.18 39.93
N TYR A 810 -11.69 12.71 39.27
CA TYR A 810 -10.59 11.90 38.77
C TYR A 810 -9.56 11.78 39.87
N VAL A 811 -9.26 10.55 40.28
CA VAL A 811 -8.27 10.23 41.31
C VAL A 811 -7.22 9.33 40.68
N GLY A 812 -5.95 9.66 40.86
CA GLY A 812 -4.86 8.95 40.20
C GLY A 812 -3.56 8.88 40.99
N LEU A 813 -2.74 7.91 40.62
CA LEU A 813 -1.38 7.71 41.11
C LEU A 813 -0.41 8.00 39.98
N ALA A 814 0.61 8.79 40.28
CA ALA A 814 1.73 9.09 39.41
C ALA A 814 3.00 9.25 40.27
N PRO A 815 4.20 9.26 39.68
CA PRO A 815 5.43 9.49 40.42
C PRO A 815 5.34 10.74 41.32
N PRO A 816 6.11 10.78 42.42
CA PRO A 816 6.07 11.89 43.35
C PRO A 816 6.40 13.23 42.70
N GLY A 817 5.67 14.27 43.08
CA GLY A 817 5.78 15.58 42.43
C GLY A 817 4.95 16.67 43.10
N GLU A 818 5.00 17.86 42.48
CA GLU A 818 4.29 19.03 42.98
C GLU A 818 2.79 19.00 42.63
N VAL A 819 1.99 19.80 43.33
CA VAL A 819 0.57 19.99 42.98
C VAL A 819 0.44 20.41 41.51
N GLY A 820 -0.39 19.69 40.75
CA GLY A 820 -0.59 19.89 39.31
C GLY A 820 0.43 19.22 38.39
N SER A 821 1.44 18.50 38.92
CA SER A 821 2.41 17.73 38.12
C SER A 821 1.79 16.55 37.37
N TRP A 822 0.70 15.99 37.90
CA TRP A 822 0.08 14.76 37.38
C TRP A 822 -0.27 14.87 35.89
N GLN A 823 -0.88 15.98 35.46
CA GLN A 823 -1.22 16.20 34.05
C GLN A 823 0.00 16.36 33.13
N ARG A 824 1.21 16.55 33.68
CA ARG A 824 2.47 16.76 32.95
C ARG A 824 3.40 15.55 33.00
N GLU A 825 3.04 14.51 33.75
CA GLU A 825 3.79 13.26 33.77
C GLU A 825 3.67 12.57 32.40
N CYS A 826 4.80 12.17 31.81
CA CYS A 826 4.83 11.53 30.49
C CYS A 826 5.90 10.43 30.34
N LYS A 827 6.84 10.31 31.28
CA LYS A 827 7.92 9.32 31.25
C LYS A 827 7.46 7.99 31.83
N ASP A 828 6.84 8.02 33.00
CA ASP A 828 6.55 6.84 33.80
C ASP A 828 5.07 6.43 33.74
N TYR A 829 4.66 5.56 34.66
CA TYR A 829 3.32 4.99 34.71
C TYR A 829 2.37 5.86 35.52
N GLN A 830 1.14 5.98 35.02
CA GLN A 830 0.04 6.60 35.74
C GLN A 830 -1.13 5.62 35.80
N PHE A 831 -1.90 5.70 36.88
CA PHE A 831 -3.09 4.88 37.12
C PHE A 831 -4.19 5.80 37.62
N TRP A 832 -5.42 5.63 37.17
CA TRP A 832 -6.51 6.49 37.63
C TRP A 832 -7.86 5.80 37.52
N SER A 833 -8.81 6.30 38.30
CA SER A 833 -10.21 5.93 38.23
C SER A 833 -11.09 7.14 38.52
N ARG A 834 -12.40 6.97 38.33
CA ARG A 834 -13.39 7.98 38.71
C ARG A 834 -14.01 7.60 40.04
N ALA A 835 -14.14 8.58 40.93
CA ALA A 835 -14.90 8.42 42.14
C ALA A 835 -16.41 8.26 41.83
N ASP A 836 -17.08 7.42 42.60
CA ASP A 836 -18.53 7.21 42.51
C ASP A 836 -19.32 8.43 43.04
N GLU A 837 -20.65 8.32 43.06
CA GLU A 837 -21.55 9.39 43.52
C GLU A 837 -21.32 9.81 44.99
N ASN A 838 -20.72 8.94 45.79
CA ASN A 838 -20.42 9.15 47.21
C ASN A 838 -18.95 9.56 47.45
N GLY A 839 -18.13 9.64 46.40
CA GLY A 839 -16.73 10.03 46.45
C GLY A 839 -15.77 8.85 46.64
N TYR A 840 -16.26 7.60 46.66
CA TYR A 840 -15.39 6.42 46.79
C TYR A 840 -14.68 6.12 45.48
N PHE A 841 -13.40 5.77 45.56
CA PHE A 841 -12.58 5.38 44.42
C PHE A 841 -11.80 4.08 44.71
N SER A 842 -11.53 3.32 43.66
CA SER A 842 -10.57 2.21 43.66
C SER A 842 -9.66 2.35 42.45
N ILE A 843 -8.35 2.22 42.64
CA ILE A 843 -7.35 2.19 41.59
C ILE A 843 -6.69 0.82 41.66
N ASP A 844 -7.04 -0.03 40.70
CA ASP A 844 -6.64 -1.44 40.68
C ASP A 844 -5.37 -1.64 39.83
N TYR A 845 -4.65 -2.73 40.11
CA TYR A 845 -3.54 -3.21 39.29
C TYR A 845 -2.37 -2.23 39.10
N VAL A 846 -2.08 -1.46 40.14
CA VAL A 846 -0.97 -0.50 40.22
C VAL A 846 0.37 -1.24 40.23
N ARG A 847 1.33 -0.77 39.44
CA ARG A 847 2.69 -1.37 39.44
C ARG A 847 3.40 -1.06 40.76
N GLU A 848 4.33 -1.93 41.14
CA GLU A 848 5.23 -1.67 42.27
C GLU A 848 6.01 -0.37 42.04
N GLY A 849 6.11 0.46 43.08
CA GLY A 849 6.77 1.77 43.02
C GLY A 849 6.28 2.75 44.09
N ASP A 850 6.89 3.93 44.09
CA ASP A 850 6.51 5.06 44.95
C ASP A 850 5.65 6.06 44.17
N TYR A 851 4.55 6.50 44.78
CA TYR A 851 3.55 7.34 44.13
C TYR A 851 3.03 8.44 45.06
N ASN A 852 2.66 9.60 44.51
CA ASN A 852 1.69 10.47 45.19
C ASN A 852 0.29 10.21 44.62
N LEU A 853 -0.74 10.37 45.47
CA LEU A 853 -2.12 10.41 45.02
C LEU A 853 -2.47 11.85 44.63
N TYR A 854 -3.04 11.99 43.44
CA TYR A 854 -3.52 13.25 42.89
C TYR A 854 -5.01 13.16 42.61
N ALA A 855 -5.71 14.28 42.67
CA ALA A 855 -7.09 14.34 42.22
C ALA A 855 -7.50 15.70 41.69
N TRP A 856 -8.59 15.72 40.94
CA TRP A 856 -9.36 16.93 40.68
C TRP A 856 -10.84 16.59 40.60
N VAL A 857 -11.68 17.57 40.96
CA VAL A 857 -13.12 17.35 41.15
C VAL A 857 -13.88 18.26 40.19
N PRO A 858 -14.64 17.71 39.23
CA PRO A 858 -15.55 18.53 38.42
C PRO A 858 -16.46 19.39 39.31
N GLY A 859 -16.62 20.66 38.97
CA GLY A 859 -17.34 21.63 39.81
C GLY A 859 -16.45 22.40 40.79
N PHE A 860 -15.17 22.05 40.91
CA PHE A 860 -14.21 22.77 41.76
C PHE A 860 -12.88 23.02 41.03
N ILE A 861 -12.39 24.25 41.08
CA ILE A 861 -11.06 24.59 40.55
C ILE A 861 -9.94 23.97 41.37
N GLY A 862 -8.76 23.81 40.76
CA GLY A 862 -7.51 23.42 41.43
C GLY A 862 -7.15 21.94 41.30
N ASP A 863 -6.00 21.60 41.87
CA ASP A 863 -5.42 20.26 41.88
C ASP A 863 -5.20 19.82 43.33
N TYR A 864 -5.62 18.60 43.65
CA TYR A 864 -5.33 17.94 44.91
C TYR A 864 -4.08 17.07 44.80
N ARG A 865 -3.26 17.07 45.86
CA ARG A 865 -2.17 16.12 46.08
C ARG A 865 -2.23 15.64 47.53
N TYR A 866 -2.17 14.35 47.74
CA TYR A 866 -1.93 13.77 49.05
C TYR A 866 -0.43 13.84 49.37
N ASP A 867 -0.07 14.53 50.46
CA ASP A 867 1.32 14.86 50.78
C ASP A 867 2.21 13.67 51.14
N ILE A 868 1.61 12.54 51.54
CA ILE A 868 2.36 11.33 51.88
C ILE A 868 2.58 10.51 50.61
N VAL A 869 3.83 10.12 50.38
CA VAL A 869 4.21 9.19 49.32
C VAL A 869 3.74 7.78 49.70
N LEU A 870 3.02 7.13 48.79
CA LEU A 870 2.53 5.77 48.89
C LEU A 870 3.51 4.81 48.23
N THR A 871 4.05 3.87 49.00
CA THR A 871 4.88 2.78 48.47
C THR A 871 3.99 1.58 48.18
N ILE A 872 3.78 1.29 46.90
CA ILE A 872 3.02 0.12 46.44
C ILE A 872 3.98 -1.03 46.26
N THR A 873 3.68 -2.16 46.89
CA THR A 873 4.44 -3.41 46.77
C THR A 873 3.59 -4.49 46.09
N SER A 874 4.24 -5.51 45.52
CA SER A 874 3.58 -6.66 44.90
C SER A 874 2.43 -7.24 45.74
N GLY A 875 1.22 -7.26 45.18
CA GLY A 875 0.00 -7.78 45.84
C GLY A 875 -0.55 -6.95 47.00
N SER A 876 -0.03 -5.74 47.25
CA SER A 876 -0.47 -4.90 48.37
C SER A 876 -1.84 -4.27 48.16
N TYR A 877 -2.54 -4.01 49.25
CA TYR A 877 -3.80 -3.25 49.28
C TYR A 877 -3.65 -2.09 50.26
N VAL A 878 -3.87 -0.86 49.78
CA VAL A 878 -3.76 0.37 50.56
C VAL A 878 -5.13 1.01 50.68
N GLU A 879 -5.68 1.03 51.90
CA GLU A 879 -6.92 1.73 52.23
C GLU A 879 -6.59 3.12 52.81
N MET A 880 -7.01 4.16 52.11
CA MET A 880 -6.71 5.56 52.44
C MET A 880 -7.74 6.18 53.39
N GLY A 881 -8.93 5.58 53.52
CA GLY A 881 -10.05 6.17 54.26
C GLY A 881 -10.54 7.46 53.61
N ASP A 882 -11.05 8.39 54.44
CA ASP A 882 -11.57 9.67 53.98
C ASP A 882 -10.45 10.70 53.78
N LEU A 883 -10.33 11.18 52.55
CA LEU A 883 -9.46 12.26 52.11
C LEU A 883 -10.30 13.52 51.89
N VAL A 884 -9.78 14.68 52.29
CA VAL A 884 -10.47 15.97 52.14
C VAL A 884 -9.67 16.88 51.21
N TYR A 885 -10.30 17.28 50.11
CA TYR A 885 -9.86 18.36 49.25
C TYR A 885 -10.48 19.68 49.71
N GLU A 886 -9.64 20.68 50.00
CA GLU A 886 -10.08 22.06 50.23
C GLU A 886 -9.73 22.91 49.00
N PRO A 887 -10.69 23.17 48.09
CA PRO A 887 -10.44 23.93 46.87
C PRO A 887 -9.94 25.34 47.16
N PRO A 888 -9.08 25.93 46.31
CA PRO A 888 -8.59 27.29 46.50
C PRO A 888 -9.72 28.31 46.61
N ARG A 889 -9.82 28.97 47.78
CA ARG A 889 -10.91 29.89 48.13
C ARG A 889 -10.48 30.95 49.14
N ASN A 890 -10.43 32.22 48.72
CA ASN A 890 -10.01 33.34 49.56
C ASN A 890 -11.23 34.05 50.18
N GLY A 891 -12.28 34.25 49.40
CA GLY A 891 -13.51 34.93 49.82
C GLY A 891 -14.78 34.37 49.18
N PRO A 892 -15.95 34.97 49.47
CA PRO A 892 -17.21 34.62 48.82
C PRO A 892 -17.16 34.95 47.32
N THR A 893 -17.80 34.11 46.50
CA THR A 893 -17.99 34.38 45.07
C THR A 893 -18.90 35.60 44.89
N LEU A 894 -18.45 36.59 44.12
CA LEU A 894 -19.28 37.71 43.70
C LEU A 894 -20.00 37.40 42.38
N TRP A 895 -19.26 36.80 41.46
CA TRP A 895 -19.78 36.26 40.19
C TRP A 895 -18.79 35.24 39.62
N GLU A 896 -19.29 34.42 38.71
CA GLU A 896 -18.54 33.39 38.01
C GLU A 896 -19.05 33.21 36.57
N ILE A 897 -18.20 32.66 35.70
CA ILE A 897 -18.46 32.42 34.27
C ILE A 897 -17.90 31.04 33.92
N GLY A 898 -18.73 30.17 33.34
CA GLY A 898 -18.36 28.79 32.96
C GLY A 898 -18.58 27.75 34.06
N ILE A 899 -18.15 26.52 33.80
CA ILE A 899 -18.21 25.38 34.72
C ILE A 899 -16.77 24.87 34.92
N PRO A 900 -16.26 24.74 36.16
CA PRO A 900 -14.89 24.26 36.36
C PRO A 900 -14.80 22.74 36.16
N ASP A 901 -14.66 22.31 34.91
CA ASP A 901 -14.55 20.91 34.49
C ASP A 901 -13.36 20.64 33.55
N ARG A 902 -12.50 21.64 33.37
CA ARG A 902 -11.31 21.69 32.50
C ARG A 902 -11.62 21.73 31.01
N SER A 903 -12.83 22.16 30.64
CA SER A 903 -13.33 22.16 29.27
C SER A 903 -13.80 23.55 28.85
N ALA A 904 -13.86 23.77 27.54
CA ALA A 904 -14.53 24.93 26.96
C ALA A 904 -15.85 24.56 26.27
N ALA A 905 -16.40 23.36 26.54
CA ALA A 905 -17.50 22.78 25.77
C ALA A 905 -18.85 23.49 25.97
N GLU A 906 -19.02 24.12 27.14
CA GLU A 906 -20.25 24.80 27.55
C GLU A 906 -20.37 26.21 26.96
N PHE A 907 -19.26 26.78 26.50
CA PHE A 907 -19.22 28.10 25.88
C PHE A 907 -19.78 28.12 24.46
N TYR A 908 -20.01 29.33 23.95
CA TYR A 908 -20.65 29.53 22.65
C TYR A 908 -19.75 29.10 21.48
N VAL A 909 -20.15 28.00 20.83
CA VAL A 909 -19.62 27.55 19.54
C VAL A 909 -20.54 28.05 18.41
N PRO A 910 -20.04 28.90 17.49
CA PRO A 910 -20.85 29.49 16.43
C PRO A 910 -21.22 28.45 15.35
N GLU A 911 -22.18 28.80 14.49
CA GLU A 911 -22.44 28.03 13.28
C GLU A 911 -21.23 28.10 12.31
N PRO A 912 -20.89 26.98 11.63
CA PRO A 912 -19.77 26.94 10.71
C PRO A 912 -20.04 27.74 9.44
N ASN A 913 -18.98 28.03 8.69
CA ASN A 913 -19.13 28.61 7.36
C ASN A 913 -19.89 27.61 6.45
N PRO A 914 -20.99 28.02 5.79
CA PRO A 914 -21.79 27.12 4.94
C PRO A 914 -21.00 26.43 3.82
N ASN A 915 -19.86 26.99 3.38
CA ASN A 915 -19.02 26.42 2.34
C ASN A 915 -18.10 25.30 2.85
N PHE A 916 -17.98 25.10 4.17
CA PHE A 916 -17.02 24.19 4.80
C PHE A 916 -17.67 23.20 5.79
N VAL A 917 -18.98 23.01 5.69
CA VAL A 917 -19.75 22.19 6.63
C VAL A 917 -19.38 20.72 6.48
N ASN A 918 -18.99 20.07 7.58
CA ASN A 918 -19.00 18.62 7.67
C ASN A 918 -20.37 18.17 8.22
N LYS A 919 -21.09 17.35 7.46
CA LYS A 919 -22.48 16.98 7.78
C LYS A 919 -22.60 16.10 9.02
N LEU A 920 -21.53 15.39 9.41
CA LEU A 920 -21.50 14.58 10.62
C LEU A 920 -21.76 15.40 11.89
N TYR A 921 -21.35 16.67 11.89
CA TYR A 921 -21.39 17.53 13.08
C TYR A 921 -22.54 18.54 13.09
N VAL A 922 -23.49 18.46 12.15
CA VAL A 922 -24.69 19.31 12.15
C VAL A 922 -25.65 18.81 13.22
N ASN A 923 -26.12 19.72 14.10
CA ASN A 923 -26.96 19.38 15.26
C ASN A 923 -26.34 18.32 16.18
N HIS A 924 -25.01 18.25 16.23
CA HIS A 924 -24.25 17.27 16.99
C HIS A 924 -23.66 17.90 18.26
N PRO A 925 -23.54 17.18 19.40
CA PRO A 925 -22.88 17.70 20.60
C PRO A 925 -21.43 18.14 20.34
N ASP A 926 -20.73 17.42 19.46
CA ASP A 926 -19.36 17.76 19.03
C ASP A 926 -19.31 18.78 17.88
N LYS A 927 -20.26 19.72 17.78
CA LYS A 927 -20.26 20.74 16.71
C LYS A 927 -18.99 21.61 16.69
N PHE A 928 -18.24 21.65 17.80
CA PHE A 928 -16.91 22.27 17.89
C PHE A 928 -15.87 21.65 16.93
N ARG A 929 -16.17 20.50 16.31
CA ARG A 929 -15.31 19.84 15.32
C ARG A 929 -15.52 20.28 13.88
N GLN A 930 -16.28 21.35 13.67
CA GLN A 930 -16.42 21.96 12.36
C GLN A 930 -15.17 22.77 11.99
N TYR A 931 -14.73 22.64 10.73
CA TYR A 931 -13.60 23.40 10.24
C TYR A 931 -13.90 24.91 10.18
N GLY A 932 -12.91 25.74 10.55
CA GLY A 932 -12.96 27.18 10.39
C GLY A 932 -13.71 27.95 11.49
N LEU A 933 -14.12 27.30 12.58
CA LEU A 933 -14.86 27.96 13.67
C LEU A 933 -14.08 29.13 14.30
N TRP A 934 -12.75 29.07 14.35
CA TRP A 934 -11.92 30.17 14.85
C TRP A 934 -12.03 31.42 13.97
N GLU A 935 -12.22 31.29 12.65
CA GLU A 935 -12.35 32.45 11.76
C GLU A 935 -13.68 33.19 11.95
N ARG A 936 -14.72 32.50 12.45
CA ARG A 936 -16.03 33.08 12.72
C ARG A 936 -15.96 34.22 13.74
N TYR A 937 -14.95 34.25 14.60
CA TYR A 937 -14.77 35.32 15.58
C TYR A 937 -14.67 36.70 14.90
N ALA A 938 -13.88 36.83 13.84
CA ALA A 938 -13.72 38.11 13.13
C ALA A 938 -14.99 38.55 12.38
N GLU A 939 -15.87 37.61 12.03
CA GLU A 939 -17.15 37.91 11.39
C GLU A 939 -18.20 38.39 12.40
N LEU A 940 -18.22 37.82 13.60
CA LEU A 940 -19.12 38.20 14.68
C LEU A 940 -18.66 39.48 15.40
N TYR A 941 -17.35 39.71 15.43
CA TYR A 941 -16.68 40.80 16.14
C TYR A 941 -15.74 41.58 15.20
N PRO A 942 -16.26 42.24 14.14
CA PRO A 942 -15.42 42.88 13.12
C PRO A 942 -14.66 44.10 13.67
N ASP A 943 -15.36 44.97 14.39
CA ASP A 943 -14.82 46.26 14.85
C ASP A 943 -14.46 46.26 16.34
N ASN A 944 -15.23 45.54 17.16
CA ASN A 944 -15.09 45.50 18.62
C ASN A 944 -14.92 44.06 19.11
N ASP A 945 -14.25 43.86 20.24
CA ASP A 945 -14.13 42.55 20.88
C ASP A 945 -15.30 42.25 21.81
N LEU A 946 -15.40 40.99 22.23
CA LEU A 946 -16.41 40.47 23.14
C LEU A 946 -16.53 41.31 24.43
N VAL A 947 -17.77 41.65 24.78
CA VAL A 947 -18.15 42.30 26.04
C VAL A 947 -19.18 41.41 26.74
N TYR A 948 -18.88 40.99 27.96
CA TYR A 948 -19.73 40.16 28.79
C TYR A 948 -20.18 40.96 30.02
N SER A 949 -21.49 41.14 30.18
CA SER A 949 -22.09 41.88 31.29
C SER A 949 -22.62 40.91 32.34
N VAL A 950 -21.99 40.90 33.53
CA VAL A 950 -22.38 40.02 34.64
C VAL A 950 -23.82 40.29 35.06
N GLY A 951 -24.64 39.24 35.07
CA GLY A 951 -26.07 39.31 35.39
C GLY A 951 -26.98 39.58 34.18
N GLU A 952 -26.44 39.91 33.01
CA GLU A 952 -27.19 40.13 31.77
C GLU A 952 -26.82 39.12 30.66
N SER A 953 -25.52 38.85 30.47
CA SER A 953 -25.02 37.93 29.47
C SER A 953 -25.10 36.45 29.90
N ASP A 954 -25.28 35.54 28.95
CA ASP A 954 -25.32 34.08 29.14
C ASP A 954 -24.07 33.46 28.52
N TYR A 955 -23.18 32.87 29.32
CA TYR A 955 -21.90 32.36 28.81
C TYR A 955 -22.07 31.22 27.78
N THR A 956 -23.21 30.53 27.77
CA THR A 956 -23.51 29.49 26.77
C THR A 956 -23.82 30.06 25.37
N LYS A 957 -24.07 31.38 25.28
CA LYS A 957 -24.46 32.09 24.05
C LYS A 957 -23.57 33.27 23.71
N ASP A 958 -23.07 33.97 24.73
CA ASP A 958 -22.41 35.26 24.61
C ASP A 958 -20.90 35.19 24.87
N TRP A 959 -20.41 34.07 25.41
CA TRP A 959 -18.98 33.83 25.63
C TRP A 959 -18.42 32.89 24.56
N PHE A 960 -17.66 33.42 23.61
CA PHE A 960 -17.11 32.63 22.51
C PHE A 960 -16.15 31.55 23.04
N PHE A 961 -16.19 30.33 22.50
CA PHE A 961 -15.46 29.18 23.07
C PHE A 961 -13.92 29.33 23.12
N ALA A 962 -13.34 30.21 22.29
CA ALA A 962 -11.91 30.48 22.26
C ALA A 962 -11.59 31.96 21.99
N GLN A 963 -10.79 32.58 22.84
CA GLN A 963 -10.21 33.90 22.57
C GLN A 963 -9.09 33.80 21.56
N VAL A 964 -9.43 34.00 20.30
CA VAL A 964 -8.52 33.91 19.15
C VAL A 964 -8.13 35.27 18.60
N THR A 965 -7.18 35.29 17.68
CA THR A 965 -6.82 36.51 16.95
C THR A 965 -7.92 36.95 15.99
N ARG A 966 -8.01 38.27 15.74
CA ARG A 966 -8.88 38.83 14.70
C ARG A 966 -8.12 39.00 13.39
N LYS A 967 -8.61 38.39 12.32
CA LYS A 967 -8.09 38.55 10.96
C LYS A 967 -8.41 39.95 10.43
N LYS A 968 -7.42 40.63 9.85
CA LYS A 968 -7.59 41.92 9.16
C LYS A 968 -7.68 41.73 7.65
N GLU A 969 -8.52 42.52 7.01
CA GLU A 969 -8.62 42.57 5.54
C GLU A 969 -7.38 43.26 4.93
N GLY A 970 -6.79 42.63 3.89
CA GLY A 970 -5.61 43.13 3.18
C GLY A 970 -5.05 42.11 2.18
N THR A 971 -4.08 42.51 1.35
CA THR A 971 -3.46 41.63 0.32
C THR A 971 -2.58 40.51 0.90
N LYS A 972 -2.27 40.57 2.20
CA LYS A 972 -1.66 39.49 2.98
C LYS A 972 -2.46 39.32 4.27
N ALA A 973 -2.71 38.06 4.67
CA ALA A 973 -3.34 37.78 5.96
C ALA A 973 -2.49 38.39 7.09
N SER A 974 -3.09 39.31 7.85
CA SER A 974 -2.50 39.86 9.07
C SER A 974 -3.49 39.70 10.21
N TYR A 975 -3.00 39.41 11.41
CA TYR A 975 -3.82 39.14 12.58
C TYR A 975 -3.58 40.19 13.66
N GLN A 976 -4.61 40.47 14.45
CA GLN A 976 -4.58 41.36 15.61
C GLN A 976 -4.98 40.60 16.87
N GLY A 977 -4.29 40.87 17.99
CA GLY A 977 -4.70 40.37 19.30
C GLY A 977 -6.03 40.95 19.75
N THR A 978 -6.74 40.25 20.63
CA THR A 978 -8.10 40.59 21.06
C THR A 978 -8.14 40.93 22.55
N THR A 979 -9.03 41.84 22.94
CA THR A 979 -9.24 42.24 24.35
C THR A 979 -10.71 42.11 24.73
N TRP A 980 -11.03 41.08 25.49
CA TRP A 980 -12.39 40.83 25.99
C TRP A 980 -12.65 41.66 27.26
N GLN A 981 -13.90 42.03 27.48
CA GLN A 981 -14.33 42.82 28.63
C GLN A 981 -15.33 42.06 29.48
N ILE A 982 -15.12 42.02 30.78
CA ILE A 982 -16.12 41.58 31.76
C ILE A 982 -16.58 42.81 32.53
N GLN A 983 -17.83 43.20 32.35
CA GLN A 983 -18.45 44.34 33.01
C GLN A 983 -19.29 43.85 34.19
N PHE A 984 -19.12 44.46 35.35
CA PHE A 984 -19.83 44.07 36.56
C PHE A 984 -19.99 45.27 37.49
N LYS A 985 -20.98 45.19 38.38
CA LYS A 985 -21.28 46.24 39.34
C LYS A 985 -20.91 45.81 40.76
N LEU A 986 -20.33 46.73 41.53
CA LEU A 986 -20.13 46.58 42.97
C LEU A 986 -20.96 47.61 43.72
N ASP A 987 -21.87 47.14 44.58
CA ASP A 987 -22.70 48.03 45.40
C ASP A 987 -21.87 48.79 46.44
N GLU A 988 -20.84 48.14 46.98
CA GLU A 988 -19.81 48.71 47.85
C GLU A 988 -18.46 48.05 47.56
N VAL A 989 -17.38 48.82 47.67
CA VAL A 989 -16.00 48.30 47.58
C VAL A 989 -15.45 48.15 48.99
N ASP A 990 -15.26 46.90 49.41
CA ASP A 990 -14.59 46.60 50.68
C ASP A 990 -13.09 46.93 50.57
N LYS A 991 -12.61 47.72 51.53
CA LYS A 991 -11.23 48.22 51.60
C LYS A 991 -10.36 47.43 52.58
N SER A 992 -10.90 46.37 53.18
CA SER A 992 -10.22 45.54 54.19
C SER A 992 -9.03 44.78 53.63
N THR A 993 -9.15 44.23 52.41
CA THR A 993 -8.08 43.54 51.68
C THR A 993 -8.39 43.51 50.17
N ASN A 994 -7.52 42.89 49.39
CA ASN A 994 -7.67 42.75 47.95
C ASN A 994 -8.73 41.71 47.57
N TYR A 995 -9.35 41.93 46.41
CA TYR A 995 -10.22 40.95 45.76
C TYR A 995 -9.35 39.91 45.03
N THR A 996 -9.88 38.71 44.79
CA THR A 996 -9.15 37.66 44.05
C THR A 996 -9.91 37.28 42.79
N LEU A 997 -9.30 37.51 41.62
CA LEU A 997 -9.80 37.01 40.34
C LEU A 997 -9.11 35.69 40.02
N ARG A 998 -9.86 34.61 39.87
CA ARG A 998 -9.38 33.30 39.47
C ARG A 998 -9.72 33.04 38.02
N ILE A 999 -8.75 32.57 37.27
CA ILE A 999 -8.89 32.29 35.84
C ILE A 999 -8.34 30.90 35.57
N ALA A 1000 -9.25 29.98 35.22
CA ALA A 1000 -8.93 28.64 34.76
C ALA A 1000 -9.02 28.58 33.23
N LEU A 1001 -8.01 28.01 32.60
CA LEU A 1001 -7.92 27.82 31.15
C LEU A 1001 -7.99 26.32 30.84
N ALA A 1002 -8.87 25.95 29.91
CA ALA A 1002 -8.95 24.60 29.36
C ALA A 1002 -7.80 24.31 28.39
N SER A 1003 -7.28 25.33 27.69
CA SER A 1003 -6.19 25.20 26.73
C SER A 1003 -5.56 26.56 26.38
N ALA A 1004 -4.31 26.55 25.92
CA ALA A 1004 -3.65 27.72 25.37
C ALA A 1004 -2.72 27.33 24.21
N THR A 1005 -2.83 28.05 23.09
CA THR A 1005 -1.96 27.88 21.92
C THR A 1005 -1.12 29.15 21.71
N PHE A 1006 0.19 29.09 21.99
CA PHE A 1006 1.17 30.17 21.81
C PHE A 1006 0.67 31.58 22.20
N SER A 1007 0.06 31.69 23.38
CA SER A 1007 -0.69 32.86 23.82
C SER A 1007 -0.12 33.50 25.08
N GLU A 1008 -0.61 34.68 25.40
CA GLU A 1008 -0.33 35.39 26.66
C GLU A 1008 -1.65 35.98 27.15
N LEU A 1009 -1.97 35.77 28.42
CA LEU A 1009 -3.13 36.38 29.08
C LEU A 1009 -2.66 37.59 29.87
N GLN A 1010 -3.16 38.78 29.51
CA GLN A 1010 -2.96 40.00 30.29
C GLN A 1010 -4.27 40.47 30.91
N VAL A 1011 -4.25 40.77 32.21
CA VAL A 1011 -5.42 41.27 32.94
C VAL A 1011 -5.24 42.75 33.28
N ARG A 1012 -6.25 43.57 32.99
CA ARG A 1012 -6.34 44.98 33.44
C ARG A 1012 -7.71 45.23 34.06
N VAL A 1013 -7.82 46.29 34.87
CA VAL A 1013 -9.06 46.65 35.58
C VAL A 1013 -9.31 48.15 35.42
N ASN A 1014 -10.53 48.51 35.03
CA ASN A 1014 -11.14 49.82 34.84
C ASN A 1014 -10.49 50.77 33.82
N ASP A 1015 -9.19 50.68 33.59
CA ASP A 1015 -8.53 51.41 32.51
C ASP A 1015 -7.63 50.45 31.70
N PRO A 1016 -7.93 50.26 30.39
CA PRO A 1016 -7.21 49.35 29.51
C PRO A 1016 -5.79 49.83 29.16
N LYS A 1017 -5.42 51.07 29.53
CA LYS A 1017 -4.17 51.75 29.17
C LYS A 1017 -3.32 52.22 30.36
N VAL A 1018 -3.71 51.96 31.62
CA VAL A 1018 -2.90 52.43 32.78
C VAL A 1018 -1.47 51.90 32.72
N GLY A 1019 -0.51 52.83 32.65
CA GLY A 1019 0.87 52.60 33.06
C GLY A 1019 1.65 51.52 32.32
N ASN A 1020 1.44 51.28 31.02
CA ASN A 1020 2.14 50.30 30.16
C ASN A 1020 2.15 48.81 30.61
N ALA A 1021 2.02 48.50 31.91
CA ALA A 1021 2.10 47.16 32.49
C ALA A 1021 0.71 46.66 32.91
N PRO A 1022 0.30 45.44 32.52
CA PRO A 1022 -0.93 44.84 32.99
C PRO A 1022 -0.86 44.52 34.50
N LEU A 1023 -2.01 44.38 35.15
CA LEU A 1023 -2.09 43.93 36.55
C LEU A 1023 -1.53 42.52 36.72
N PHE A 1024 -1.75 41.68 35.71
CA PHE A 1024 -1.20 40.33 35.61
C PHE A 1024 -0.84 40.03 34.16
N THR A 1025 0.25 39.30 33.96
CA THR A 1025 0.58 38.64 32.70
C THR A 1025 0.98 37.20 32.98
N SER A 1026 0.47 36.26 32.20
CA SER A 1026 0.91 34.87 32.24
C SER A 1026 2.30 34.66 31.63
N GLY A 1027 2.82 35.65 30.88
CA GLY A 1027 3.89 35.42 29.90
C GLY A 1027 3.42 34.51 28.75
N LEU A 1028 4.37 34.03 27.95
CA LEU A 1028 4.06 33.06 26.90
C LEU A 1028 3.68 31.72 27.53
N ILE A 1029 2.45 31.29 27.28
CA ILE A 1029 1.90 30.03 27.74
C ILE A 1029 1.36 29.23 26.56
N GLY A 1030 1.16 27.94 26.83
CA GLY A 1030 0.67 27.04 25.81
C GLY A 1030 1.75 26.63 24.82
N ARG A 1031 1.33 25.76 23.90
CA ARG A 1031 2.09 25.06 22.83
C ARG A 1031 1.26 23.87 22.32
N ASP A 1032 0.09 23.63 22.91
CA ASP A 1032 -0.93 22.78 22.32
C ASP A 1032 -1.38 23.32 20.96
N ASN A 1033 -2.11 22.48 20.23
CA ASN A 1033 -2.72 22.87 18.95
C ASN A 1033 -4.23 22.59 18.98
N SER A 1034 -4.86 22.68 20.15
CA SER A 1034 -6.26 22.27 20.33
C SER A 1034 -7.22 23.06 19.43
N ILE A 1035 -7.03 24.39 19.29
CA ILE A 1035 -7.84 25.24 18.40
C ILE A 1035 -7.77 24.77 16.93
N ALA A 1036 -6.57 24.49 16.42
CA ALA A 1036 -6.38 24.05 15.04
C ALA A 1036 -6.84 22.59 14.80
N ARG A 1037 -6.97 21.81 15.87
CA ARG A 1037 -7.24 20.36 15.85
C ARG A 1037 -8.60 20.00 16.44
N HIS A 1038 -9.55 20.93 16.37
CA HIS A 1038 -10.95 20.68 16.74
C HIS A 1038 -11.14 20.23 18.19
N GLY A 1039 -10.27 20.69 19.10
CA GLY A 1039 -10.33 20.39 20.53
C GLY A 1039 -11.11 21.46 21.30
N ILE A 1040 -11.56 21.11 22.51
CA ILE A 1040 -12.20 21.99 23.49
C ILE A 1040 -11.41 22.08 24.80
N HIS A 1041 -10.29 21.35 24.89
CA HIS A 1041 -9.35 21.38 25.99
C HIS A 1041 -7.96 20.90 25.54
N GLY A 1042 -6.99 21.06 26.42
CA GLY A 1042 -5.58 20.73 26.25
C GLY A 1042 -4.93 20.64 27.63
N LEU A 1043 -3.84 21.38 27.85
CA LEU A 1043 -3.30 21.51 29.21
C LEU A 1043 -4.09 22.53 30.04
N TYR A 1044 -4.39 22.15 31.28
CA TYR A 1044 -5.10 22.99 32.24
C TYR A 1044 -4.16 23.99 32.92
N TRP A 1045 -4.63 25.23 33.07
CA TRP A 1045 -3.91 26.30 33.77
C TRP A 1045 -4.83 26.99 34.77
N LEU A 1046 -4.34 27.27 35.98
CA LEU A 1046 -5.07 28.04 36.98
C LEU A 1046 -4.24 29.23 37.45
N TYR A 1047 -4.79 30.43 37.30
CA TYR A 1047 -4.17 31.67 37.75
C TYR A 1047 -4.98 32.33 38.85
N ASN A 1048 -4.27 32.91 39.83
CA ASN A 1048 -4.83 33.68 40.92
C ASN A 1048 -4.32 35.12 40.83
N VAL A 1049 -5.18 36.05 40.45
CA VAL A 1049 -4.86 37.47 40.25
C VAL A 1049 -5.39 38.27 41.44
N SER A 1050 -4.48 38.82 42.24
CA SER A 1050 -4.84 39.76 43.31
C SER A 1050 -5.25 41.10 42.70
N VAL A 1051 -6.48 41.54 42.93
CA VAL A 1051 -7.04 42.81 42.45
C VAL A 1051 -7.07 43.82 43.61
N PRO A 1052 -6.19 44.85 43.60
CA PRO A 1052 -6.17 45.83 44.65
C PRO A 1052 -7.49 46.62 44.72
N THR A 1053 -7.99 46.85 45.94
CA THR A 1053 -9.21 47.65 46.18
C THR A 1053 -9.13 49.04 45.54
N THR A 1054 -7.93 49.63 45.43
CA THR A 1054 -7.68 50.92 44.77
C THR A 1054 -7.88 50.91 43.25
N ARG A 1055 -8.02 49.73 42.65
CA ARG A 1055 -8.31 49.56 41.21
C ARG A 1055 -9.80 49.42 40.93
N LEU A 1056 -10.63 49.23 41.96
CA LEU A 1056 -12.08 49.08 41.88
C LEU A 1056 -12.78 50.36 42.31
N VAL A 1057 -13.97 50.59 41.77
CA VAL A 1057 -14.84 51.71 42.12
C VAL A 1057 -16.22 51.20 42.55
N GLN A 1058 -16.91 51.96 43.38
CA GLN A 1058 -18.32 51.70 43.66
C GLN A 1058 -19.13 52.00 42.38
N GLY A 1059 -20.01 51.09 41.99
CA GLY A 1059 -20.71 51.12 40.70
C GLY A 1059 -20.03 50.23 39.65
N ASP A 1060 -19.94 50.73 38.43
CA ASP A 1060 -19.54 49.93 37.27
C ASP A 1060 -18.03 49.72 37.20
N ASN A 1061 -17.62 48.47 37.01
CA ASN A 1061 -16.24 48.06 36.86
C ASN A 1061 -16.08 47.20 35.60
N THR A 1062 -14.88 47.25 35.01
CA THR A 1062 -14.53 46.44 33.84
C THR A 1062 -13.21 45.73 34.06
N ILE A 1063 -13.19 44.41 33.89
CA ILE A 1063 -11.95 43.63 33.73
C ILE A 1063 -11.69 43.45 32.23
N PHE A 1064 -10.46 43.71 31.81
CA PHE A 1064 -9.99 43.49 30.44
C PHE A 1064 -9.09 42.26 30.40
N LEU A 1065 -9.42 41.30 29.54
CA LEU A 1065 -8.62 40.10 29.25
C LEU A 1065 -8.01 40.24 27.86
N THR A 1066 -6.73 40.59 27.78
CA THR A 1066 -6.02 40.80 26.51
C THR A 1066 -5.17 39.59 26.16
N GLN A 1067 -5.40 39.04 24.97
CA GLN A 1067 -4.46 38.19 24.24
C GLN A 1067 -3.75 39.07 23.22
N PRO A 1068 -2.45 39.39 23.38
CA PRO A 1068 -1.76 40.34 22.50
C PRO A 1068 -1.02 39.70 21.32
N ARG A 1069 -0.84 38.38 21.29
CA ARG A 1069 0.01 37.70 20.30
C ARG A 1069 -0.77 37.37 19.03
N SER A 1070 -0.29 37.84 17.87
CA SER A 1070 -1.08 37.80 16.64
C SER A 1070 -0.30 37.49 15.36
N THR A 1071 0.54 36.46 15.42
CA THR A 1071 1.31 35.95 14.27
C THR A 1071 0.61 34.81 13.52
N SER A 1072 -0.39 34.16 14.10
CA SER A 1072 -1.09 33.00 13.55
C SER A 1072 -2.59 33.04 13.88
N PRO A 1073 -3.48 32.51 13.02
CA PRO A 1073 -4.92 32.45 13.30
C PRO A 1073 -5.24 31.58 14.52
N PHE A 1074 -4.39 30.60 14.83
CA PHE A 1074 -4.62 29.61 15.88
C PHE A 1074 -4.10 30.06 17.25
N GLN A 1075 -3.45 31.22 17.34
CA GLN A 1075 -3.07 31.76 18.65
C GLN A 1075 -4.31 32.15 19.41
N GLY A 1076 -4.54 31.47 20.54
CA GLY A 1076 -5.66 31.78 21.40
C GLY A 1076 -5.66 31.05 22.72
N ILE A 1077 -6.68 31.37 23.50
CA ILE A 1077 -6.94 30.84 24.84
C ILE A 1077 -8.34 30.26 24.86
N MET A 1078 -8.49 29.03 25.37
CA MET A 1078 -9.79 28.48 25.74
C MET A 1078 -9.94 28.61 27.24
N TYR A 1079 -10.99 29.28 27.68
CA TYR A 1079 -11.33 29.40 29.09
C TYR A 1079 -12.05 28.14 29.55
N ASP A 1080 -11.89 27.80 30.82
CA ASP A 1080 -12.68 26.79 31.53
C ASP A 1080 -13.64 27.53 32.48
N TYR A 1081 -13.07 28.30 33.40
CA TYR A 1081 -13.86 28.95 34.43
C TYR A 1081 -13.21 30.24 34.93
N ILE A 1082 -14.02 31.26 35.17
CA ILE A 1082 -13.56 32.55 35.72
C ILE A 1082 -14.40 32.90 36.94
N ARG A 1083 -13.76 33.30 38.04
CA ARG A 1083 -14.45 33.71 39.27
C ARG A 1083 -13.82 34.94 39.89
N LEU A 1084 -14.65 35.91 40.31
CA LEU A 1084 -14.22 36.99 41.19
C LEU A 1084 -14.68 36.71 42.63
N GLU A 1085 -13.72 36.72 43.56
CA GLU A 1085 -13.93 36.58 44.99
C GLU A 1085 -13.76 37.93 45.69
N GLY A 1086 -14.68 38.23 46.61
CA GLY A 1086 -14.56 39.38 47.50
C GLY A 1086 -13.51 39.16 48.59
N PRO A 1087 -13.21 40.17 49.41
CA PRO A 1087 -12.47 40.01 50.66
C PRO A 1087 -13.09 38.94 51.58
N PRO A 1088 -12.29 38.24 52.40
CA PRO A 1088 -12.82 37.28 53.38
C PRO A 1088 -13.72 38.02 54.38
N SER A 1089 -14.95 37.55 54.56
CA SER A 1089 -15.82 38.05 55.62
C SER A 1089 -15.23 37.69 56.99
N SER A 1090 -15.21 38.65 57.92
CA SER A 1090 -14.88 38.36 59.32
C SER A 1090 -15.88 37.32 59.86
N PRO A 1091 -15.46 36.30 60.62
CA PRO A 1091 -16.40 35.33 61.17
C PRO A 1091 -17.44 36.07 62.01
N SER A 1092 -18.71 35.96 61.64
CA SER A 1092 -19.80 36.36 62.52
C SER A 1092 -19.68 35.56 63.82
N PRO A 1093 -19.69 36.18 65.01
CA PRO A 1093 -19.64 35.41 66.25
C PRO A 1093 -20.84 34.48 66.30
N THR A 1094 -20.56 33.20 66.48
CA THR A 1094 -21.55 32.11 66.56
C THR A 1094 -22.61 32.42 67.62
N SER A 1095 -23.88 32.32 67.25
CA SER A 1095 -25.03 32.24 68.18
C SER A 1095 -25.52 30.81 68.28
#